data_AF-A0A9E5KIZ7-F1
#
_entry.id   AF-A0A9E5KIZ7-F1
#
_cell.length_a   1.000
_cell.length_b   1.000
_cell.length_c   1.000
_cell.angle_alpha   90.00
_cell.angle_beta   90.00
_cell.angle_gamma   90.00
#
_symmetry.space_group_name_H-M   'P 1'
#
loop_
_entity.id
_entity.type
_entity.pdbx_description
1 polymer ?
#
loop_
_entity_poly.entity_id
_entity_poly.type
_entity_poly.pdbx_seq_one_letter_code
_entity_poly.pdbx_strand_id
1 'polypeptide(L)'
;LPALHLWSGWSLLRSMAPVASNMSLLKRVPLKWWGIVGYLCLLVLSATFPFFQSVERYSKDYPSLVPAYDFKNDKVAPTGEKIFVHANLYGFNPEGGSGGKPVVVYLHRLPWTKQGSEFCKELAKSGKVAVVEPFMPGFATSPGDVPSHSMEANAHVVAALLEQYGIHQYHVIAHGLSSVAALELVSAYDTRIQSVTFLSAPGVQEFELLGNPLVNKIVYGFHGAFFWGVSRLTPNFGLVDLLPWDRDYAKTIFDTDLTDSNKILHGMRHPLLLVHGDSDWLTPLDSAIYTSKILPHSELVVLSGGRDVVFQQKKKVADKVIQFVSTPNAVAIGHSQNPPIPRAQGYHYWILLIIIILCTFVAEDPTCLASGLMVAVGILDFWSVTVACFIGIFIGDVFLYSIGRYFGRPALRKAPLKWFIKEHKVNQWSGWFSTPKGMLVVVSSRFVPASRVPTFITAGIMKLNFANLGLLLMVAALIWTPPLIWIGYQFGESGMQVLHKFKSNALWVIIGFLVALHFITHWIVPTLTWRGRRQIIMKVRNYLQPSLWPSWLLFLPVRIGVIFLSLRHRSLTAFASANPSFGRIGGFMGDAKSLLLRPFQRDSRCVPFVGLAMEDASEVRMQEAKAFAACHGYPLVLKPEVSCNGAGLRYVRNSEQLTRWLSVMKEDMILQKFIPGLEFEVVWSRSPGKDNGHIMALVHKQEVVVTGDGEQTLEELIWLDDFAVSRAELYLQGHDRELTRVVPAGQKVILNLSGSYGHGVRCQHRPELITPEFSAAITAFAKRFPALHYARLDVRVTQESHLKTGQFVITEVDGCCSVSSLLRDGSLLFRRSYRAIWEQLGVCIEAGAHNLKQKVRPVPIDELLARWSQAQGRTDEFAITED
;
A
#
# COMPACT_ATOMS: atom_id res chain seq x y z
N LEU A 1 -11.62 -43.95 5.92
CA LEU A 1 -10.22 -44.08 5.45
C LEU A 1 -10.19 -44.48 3.97
N PRO A 2 -10.19 -43.51 3.06
CA PRO A 2 -9.54 -43.64 1.76
C PRO A 2 -8.64 -42.42 1.53
N ALA A 3 -7.44 -42.43 2.11
CA ALA A 3 -6.48 -41.31 2.05
C ALA A 3 -5.08 -41.73 1.59
N LEU A 4 -4.96 -42.87 0.90
CA LEU A 4 -3.65 -43.45 0.54
C LEU A 4 -3.39 -43.61 -0.97
N HIS A 5 -4.17 -42.96 -1.84
CA HIS A 5 -3.97 -43.06 -3.30
C HIS A 5 -3.75 -41.72 -4.03
N LEU A 6 -3.15 -40.73 -3.37
CA LEU A 6 -2.66 -39.49 -4.02
C LEU A 6 -1.14 -39.30 -3.82
N TRP A 7 -0.37 -40.37 -3.99
CA TRP A 7 1.10 -40.35 -4.02
C TRP A 7 1.64 -40.65 -5.43
N SER A 8 1.10 -40.00 -6.46
CA SER A 8 1.62 -40.04 -7.84
C SER A 8 2.13 -38.69 -8.35
N GLY A 9 2.35 -37.72 -7.46
CA GLY A 9 2.93 -36.40 -7.79
C GLY A 9 4.47 -36.31 -7.70
N TRP A 10 5.17 -37.41 -7.41
CA TRP A 10 6.64 -37.41 -7.25
C TRP A 10 7.44 -37.53 -8.56
N SER A 11 6.77 -37.70 -9.71
CA SER A 11 7.44 -37.72 -11.02
C SER A 11 7.75 -36.32 -11.59
N LEU A 12 7.05 -35.28 -11.14
CA LEU A 12 7.29 -33.88 -11.55
C LEU A 12 8.42 -33.19 -10.77
N LEU A 13 8.80 -33.72 -9.60
CA LEU A 13 9.94 -33.21 -8.82
C LEU A 13 11.30 -33.80 -9.26
N ARG A 14 11.31 -34.89 -10.05
CA ARG A 14 12.55 -35.46 -10.63
C ARG A 14 12.97 -34.82 -11.95
N SER A 15 12.09 -34.07 -12.64
CA SER A 15 12.44 -33.34 -13.87
C SER A 15 13.01 -31.94 -13.61
N MET A 16 13.07 -31.49 -12.36
CA MET A 16 13.72 -30.22 -11.95
C MET A 16 15.14 -30.40 -11.38
N ALA A 17 15.83 -31.46 -11.80
CA ALA A 17 17.22 -31.75 -11.43
C ALA A 17 18.26 -31.00 -12.30
N PRO A 18 18.11 -29.68 -12.50
CA PRO A 18 19.30 -28.82 -12.45
C PRO A 18 18.99 -27.49 -11.73
N VAL A 19 18.70 -27.52 -10.43
CA VAL A 19 18.64 -26.29 -9.60
C VAL A 19 19.58 -26.34 -8.39
N ALA A 20 20.29 -27.46 -8.19
CA ALA A 20 21.20 -27.64 -7.05
C ALA A 20 22.49 -26.78 -7.09
N SER A 21 22.73 -25.98 -8.14
CA SER A 21 23.91 -25.09 -8.23
C SER A 21 23.67 -23.64 -7.76
N ASN A 22 22.42 -23.25 -7.45
CA ASN A 22 22.05 -21.87 -7.11
C ASN A 22 21.78 -21.62 -5.60
N MET A 23 22.27 -22.49 -4.71
CA MET A 23 22.10 -22.31 -3.25
C MET A 23 22.94 -21.17 -2.65
N SER A 24 23.82 -20.51 -3.41
CA SER A 24 24.63 -19.37 -2.95
C SER A 24 23.85 -18.04 -2.91
N LEU A 25 22.82 -17.88 -3.76
CA LEU A 25 21.92 -16.72 -3.79
C LEU A 25 21.01 -16.65 -2.55
N LEU A 26 20.57 -17.81 -2.07
CA LEU A 26 19.68 -17.95 -0.91
C LEU A 26 20.37 -17.64 0.43
N LYS A 27 21.70 -17.79 0.52
CA LYS A 27 22.51 -17.44 1.69
C LYS A 27 22.67 -15.92 1.91
N ARG A 28 22.38 -15.08 0.90
CA ARG A 28 22.47 -13.61 1.00
C ARG A 28 21.16 -12.91 1.34
N VAL A 29 20.05 -13.65 1.41
CA VAL A 29 18.74 -13.10 1.75
C VAL A 29 18.62 -13.06 3.28
N PRO A 30 18.55 -11.87 3.92
CA PRO A 30 18.50 -11.77 5.36
C PRO A 30 17.30 -12.53 5.93
N LEU A 31 17.48 -13.24 7.05
CA LEU A 31 16.51 -14.16 7.68
C LEU A 31 15.06 -13.64 7.76
N LYS A 32 14.89 -12.31 7.90
CA LYS A 32 13.60 -11.62 7.89
C LYS A 32 12.77 -11.81 6.60
N TRP A 33 13.42 -11.91 5.43
CA TRP A 33 12.74 -12.14 4.16
C TRP A 33 12.30 -13.59 4.01
N TRP A 34 13.02 -14.54 4.58
CA TRP A 34 12.57 -15.93 4.70
C TRP A 34 11.32 -16.06 5.57
N GLY A 35 11.21 -15.24 6.63
CA GLY A 35 9.98 -15.12 7.40
C GLY A 35 8.79 -14.62 6.56
N ILE A 36 9.00 -13.61 5.71
CA ILE A 36 7.95 -13.09 4.80
C ILE A 36 7.56 -14.14 3.75
N VAL A 37 8.54 -14.79 3.12
CA VAL A 37 8.28 -15.85 2.14
C VAL A 37 7.54 -17.02 2.79
N GLY A 38 7.99 -17.47 3.96
CA GLY A 38 7.31 -18.53 4.72
C GLY A 38 5.87 -18.15 5.10
N TYR A 39 5.65 -16.91 5.52
CA TYR A 39 4.31 -16.40 5.82
C TYR A 39 3.41 -16.36 4.57
N LEU A 40 3.91 -15.87 3.45
CA LEU A 40 3.18 -15.85 2.18
C LEU A 40 2.87 -17.27 1.68
N CYS A 41 3.81 -18.21 1.82
CA CYS A 41 3.57 -19.62 1.52
C CYS A 41 2.47 -20.21 2.41
N LEU A 42 2.49 -19.92 3.72
CA LEU A 42 1.43 -20.34 4.64
C LEU A 42 0.07 -19.73 4.30
N LEU A 43 0.03 -18.46 3.87
CA LEU A 43 -1.21 -17.82 3.40
C LEU A 43 -1.75 -18.49 2.14
N VAL A 44 -0.90 -18.80 1.17
CA VAL A 44 -1.31 -19.53 -0.05
C VAL A 44 -1.82 -20.91 0.32
N LEU A 45 -1.09 -21.67 1.15
CA LEU A 45 -1.51 -22.99 1.62
C LEU A 45 -2.85 -22.96 2.37
N SER A 46 -3.02 -21.97 3.26
CA SER A 46 -4.26 -21.74 3.99
C SER A 46 -5.44 -21.43 3.07
N ALA A 47 -5.21 -20.69 1.98
CA ALA A 47 -6.24 -20.36 1.00
C ALA A 47 -6.58 -21.53 0.08
N THR A 48 -5.61 -22.39 -0.25
CA THR A 48 -5.83 -23.54 -1.14
C THR A 48 -6.35 -24.77 -0.41
N PHE A 49 -6.05 -24.92 0.89
CA PHE A 49 -6.41 -26.09 1.69
C PHE A 49 -7.07 -25.66 3.02
N PRO A 50 -8.38 -25.34 3.02
CA PRO A 50 -9.14 -25.01 4.24
C PRO A 50 -9.45 -26.29 5.03
N PHE A 51 -8.41 -26.88 5.62
CA PHE A 51 -8.44 -28.18 6.30
C PHE A 51 -9.59 -28.30 7.31
N PHE A 52 -9.77 -27.30 8.18
CA PHE A 52 -10.78 -27.36 9.24
C PHE A 52 -12.21 -27.32 8.70
N GLN A 53 -12.46 -26.50 7.68
CA GLN A 53 -13.77 -26.41 7.02
C GLN A 53 -14.16 -27.74 6.35
N SER A 54 -13.18 -28.47 5.81
CA SER A 54 -13.43 -29.77 5.15
C SER A 54 -13.79 -30.91 6.12
N VAL A 55 -13.36 -30.83 7.38
CA VAL A 55 -13.61 -31.86 8.39
C VAL A 55 -15.03 -31.77 8.97
N GLU A 56 -15.56 -30.56 9.14
CA GLU A 56 -16.86 -30.35 9.80
C GLU A 56 -18.06 -30.51 8.85
N ARG A 57 -17.87 -30.33 7.53
CA ARG A 57 -18.95 -30.43 6.52
C ARG A 57 -19.34 -31.86 6.09
N TYR A 58 -18.77 -32.92 6.69
CA TYR A 58 -19.23 -34.30 6.47
C TYR A 58 -20.56 -34.54 7.22
N SER A 59 -21.65 -34.01 6.67
CA SER A 59 -23.02 -34.39 7.02
C SER A 59 -23.35 -35.76 6.40
N LYS A 60 -24.18 -36.55 7.10
CA LYS A 60 -24.65 -37.88 6.62
C LYS A 60 -25.70 -37.79 5.50
N ASP A 61 -26.28 -36.61 5.26
CA ASP A 61 -27.35 -36.40 4.30
C ASP A 61 -26.83 -35.66 3.05
N TYR A 62 -27.29 -36.08 1.87
CA TYR A 62 -26.87 -35.52 0.58
C TYR A 62 -27.45 -34.12 0.38
N PRO A 63 -26.64 -33.11 0.02
CA PRO A 63 -27.14 -31.76 -0.25
C PRO A 63 -28.07 -31.73 -1.46
N SER A 64 -29.12 -30.91 -1.37
CA SER A 64 -30.01 -30.60 -2.49
C SER A 64 -29.39 -29.52 -3.38
N LEU A 65 -29.50 -29.70 -4.69
CA LEU A 65 -28.93 -28.77 -5.67
C LEU A 65 -30.01 -27.80 -6.16
N VAL A 66 -30.02 -26.56 -5.65
CA VAL A 66 -31.04 -25.53 -5.92
C VAL A 66 -30.47 -24.37 -6.73
N PRO A 67 -31.28 -23.61 -7.49
CA PRO A 67 -30.80 -22.43 -8.22
C PRO A 67 -30.21 -21.37 -7.28
N ALA A 68 -29.15 -20.71 -7.72
CA ALA A 68 -28.60 -19.53 -7.04
C ALA A 68 -29.31 -18.24 -7.49
N TYR A 69 -29.46 -17.30 -6.57
CA TYR A 69 -30.18 -16.04 -6.80
C TYR A 69 -29.28 -14.83 -6.52
N ASP A 70 -29.49 -13.76 -7.27
CA ASP A 70 -28.80 -12.46 -7.11
C ASP A 70 -29.69 -11.31 -7.58
N PHE A 71 -29.33 -10.07 -7.24
CA PHE A 71 -30.04 -8.88 -7.68
C PHE A 71 -29.72 -8.50 -9.13
N LYS A 72 -30.76 -8.41 -9.96
CA LYS A 72 -30.70 -7.90 -11.32
C LYS A 72 -31.75 -6.80 -11.50
N ASN A 73 -31.30 -5.55 -11.71
CA ASN A 73 -32.16 -4.36 -11.78
C ASN A 73 -33.06 -4.20 -10.53
N ASP A 74 -32.46 -4.26 -9.33
CA ASP A 74 -33.13 -4.12 -8.02
C ASP A 74 -34.21 -5.17 -7.74
N LYS A 75 -34.20 -6.31 -8.45
CA LYS A 75 -35.05 -7.47 -8.17
C LYS A 75 -34.23 -8.74 -8.08
N VAL A 76 -34.60 -9.63 -7.17
CA VAL A 76 -33.95 -10.93 -7.06
C VAL A 76 -34.35 -11.80 -8.25
N ALA A 77 -33.35 -12.37 -8.93
CA ALA A 77 -33.52 -13.22 -10.09
C ALA A 77 -32.54 -14.41 -10.04
N PRO A 78 -32.89 -15.56 -10.65
CA PRO A 78 -31.97 -16.69 -10.74
C PRO A 78 -30.78 -16.35 -11.64
N THR A 79 -29.59 -16.77 -11.23
CA THR A 79 -28.31 -16.49 -11.91
C THR A 79 -27.97 -17.50 -13.01
N GLY A 80 -28.65 -18.66 -13.02
CA GLY A 80 -28.35 -19.80 -13.89
C GLY A 80 -27.36 -20.80 -13.28
N GLU A 81 -26.71 -20.43 -12.17
CA GLU A 81 -25.88 -21.34 -11.38
C GLU A 81 -26.73 -22.14 -10.38
N LYS A 82 -26.19 -23.27 -9.91
CA LYS A 82 -26.82 -24.07 -8.86
C LYS A 82 -25.89 -24.21 -7.66
N ILE A 83 -26.47 -24.15 -6.47
CA ILE A 83 -25.77 -24.21 -5.19
C ILE A 83 -26.26 -25.40 -4.39
N PHE A 84 -25.37 -25.94 -3.56
CA PHE A 84 -25.71 -27.01 -2.62
C PHE A 84 -26.31 -26.40 -1.36
N VAL A 85 -27.49 -26.87 -0.96
CA VAL A 85 -28.17 -26.44 0.26
C VAL A 85 -28.59 -27.68 1.04
N HIS A 86 -28.31 -27.67 2.34
CA HIS A 86 -28.71 -28.73 3.25
C HIS A 86 -29.94 -28.32 4.04
N ALA A 87 -30.77 -29.30 4.40
CA ALA A 87 -31.85 -29.14 5.35
C ALA A 87 -31.99 -30.39 6.23
N ASN A 88 -32.34 -30.19 7.50
CA ASN A 88 -32.77 -31.29 8.36
C ASN A 88 -34.28 -31.48 8.25
N LEU A 89 -34.71 -32.73 8.13
CA LEU A 89 -36.12 -33.12 8.11
C LEU A 89 -36.49 -33.84 9.41
N TYR A 90 -37.40 -33.26 10.19
CA TYR A 90 -37.87 -33.83 11.46
C TYR A 90 -39.34 -34.25 11.36
N GLY A 91 -39.65 -35.47 11.80
CA GLY A 91 -41.03 -35.98 11.81
C GLY A 91 -41.60 -36.41 10.46
N PHE A 92 -40.75 -36.44 9.42
CA PHE A 92 -41.02 -37.01 8.09
C PHE A 92 -40.88 -38.54 8.09
N ASN A 93 -41.60 -39.20 7.19
CA ASN A 93 -41.50 -40.65 7.00
C ASN A 93 -40.17 -41.02 6.31
N PRO A 94 -39.71 -42.30 6.39
CA PRO A 94 -38.48 -42.75 5.71
C PRO A 94 -38.50 -42.52 4.19
N GLU A 95 -39.68 -42.45 3.58
CA GLU A 95 -39.90 -42.15 2.16
C GLU A 95 -39.91 -40.64 1.83
N GLY A 96 -39.71 -39.76 2.83
CA GLY A 96 -39.62 -38.31 2.66
C GLY A 96 -40.95 -37.55 2.68
N GLY A 97 -42.10 -38.23 2.81
CA GLY A 97 -43.42 -37.59 2.92
C GLY A 97 -43.72 -37.07 4.35
N SER A 98 -44.48 -35.97 4.45
CA SER A 98 -44.92 -35.39 5.74
C SER A 98 -45.99 -36.23 6.47
N GLY A 99 -46.52 -37.28 5.82
CA GLY A 99 -47.57 -38.14 6.38
C GLY A 99 -48.90 -37.42 6.62
N GLY A 100 -49.20 -36.37 5.84
CA GLY A 100 -50.41 -35.56 5.99
C GLY A 100 -50.37 -34.53 7.12
N LYS A 101 -49.25 -34.43 7.85
CA LYS A 101 -49.05 -33.42 8.90
C LYS A 101 -48.82 -32.04 8.28
N PRO A 102 -49.26 -30.95 8.93
CA PRO A 102 -48.84 -29.60 8.59
C PRO A 102 -47.31 -29.50 8.59
N VAL A 103 -46.76 -28.91 7.52
CA VAL A 103 -45.32 -28.71 7.38
C VAL A 103 -44.94 -27.33 7.92
N VAL A 104 -43.94 -27.31 8.79
CA VAL A 104 -43.39 -26.12 9.43
C VAL A 104 -41.96 -25.92 8.94
N VAL A 105 -41.65 -24.76 8.41
CA VAL A 105 -40.32 -24.38 7.94
C VAL A 105 -39.68 -23.47 8.98
N TYR A 106 -38.60 -23.92 9.61
CA TYR A 106 -37.88 -23.17 10.62
C TYR A 106 -36.65 -22.48 10.03
N LEU A 107 -36.73 -21.16 9.87
CA LEU A 107 -35.61 -20.31 9.46
C LEU A 107 -34.76 -19.94 10.66
N HIS A 108 -33.55 -20.49 10.71
CA HIS A 108 -32.66 -20.35 11.86
C HIS A 108 -32.26 -18.90 12.17
N ARG A 109 -31.90 -18.64 13.42
CA ARG A 109 -31.34 -17.35 13.86
C ARG A 109 -29.95 -17.08 13.29
N LEU A 110 -29.54 -15.82 13.37
CA LEU A 110 -28.18 -15.35 13.13
C LEU A 110 -27.51 -14.85 14.42
N PRO A 111 -26.29 -15.33 14.76
CA PRO A 111 -25.59 -16.45 14.12
C PRO A 111 -26.29 -17.79 14.36
N TRP A 112 -26.04 -18.78 13.49
CA TRP A 112 -26.61 -20.13 13.62
C TRP A 112 -26.15 -20.80 14.93
N THR A 113 -27.03 -21.56 15.57
CA THR A 113 -26.72 -22.30 16.81
C THR A 113 -27.43 -23.65 16.84
N LYS A 114 -26.81 -24.65 17.47
CA LYS A 114 -27.41 -25.99 17.68
C LYS A 114 -28.72 -25.96 18.47
N GLN A 115 -28.98 -24.91 19.25
CA GLN A 115 -30.23 -24.75 20.02
C GLN A 115 -31.46 -24.66 19.11
N GLY A 116 -31.31 -24.10 17.90
CA GLY A 116 -32.36 -24.08 16.88
C GLY A 116 -32.76 -25.48 16.45
N SER A 117 -31.80 -26.33 16.12
CA SER A 117 -32.04 -27.72 15.73
C SER A 117 -32.67 -28.54 16.87
N GLU A 118 -32.30 -28.27 18.13
CA GLU A 118 -32.95 -28.88 19.31
C GLU A 118 -34.41 -28.40 19.48
N PHE A 119 -34.73 -27.17 19.10
CA PHE A 119 -36.10 -26.66 19.07
C PHE A 119 -36.93 -27.35 17.96
N CYS A 120 -36.35 -27.55 16.77
CA CYS A 120 -36.99 -28.31 15.68
C CYS A 120 -37.32 -29.75 16.09
N LYS A 121 -36.40 -30.42 16.81
CA LYS A 121 -36.66 -31.76 17.36
C LYS A 121 -37.83 -31.76 18.35
N GLU A 122 -37.90 -30.76 19.23
CA GLU A 122 -39.00 -30.66 20.20
C GLU A 122 -40.36 -30.40 19.51
N LEU A 123 -40.41 -29.57 18.46
CA LEU A 123 -41.61 -29.36 17.65
C LEU A 123 -42.11 -30.67 17.02
N ALA A 124 -41.21 -31.43 16.39
CA ALA A 124 -41.55 -32.69 15.72
C ALA A 124 -41.91 -33.82 16.70
N LYS A 125 -41.42 -33.77 17.96
CA LYS A 125 -41.69 -34.77 19.00
C LYS A 125 -43.17 -34.92 19.34
N SER A 126 -43.96 -33.85 19.15
CA SER A 126 -45.42 -33.88 19.34
C SER A 126 -46.15 -34.83 18.39
N GLY A 127 -45.52 -35.19 17.26
CA GLY A 127 -46.12 -35.98 16.18
C GLY A 127 -47.19 -35.23 15.37
N LYS A 128 -47.53 -33.99 15.73
CA LYS A 128 -48.60 -33.20 15.11
C LYS A 128 -48.14 -32.39 13.89
N VAL A 129 -46.85 -32.08 13.81
CA VAL A 129 -46.25 -31.30 12.72
C VAL A 129 -45.01 -31.99 12.18
N ALA A 130 -44.68 -31.74 10.91
CA ALA A 130 -43.39 -32.10 10.31
C ALA A 130 -42.55 -30.83 10.14
N VAL A 131 -41.27 -30.86 10.47
CA VAL A 131 -40.41 -29.65 10.49
C VAL A 131 -39.27 -29.77 9.50
N VAL A 132 -39.11 -28.76 8.65
CA VAL A 132 -37.96 -28.57 7.75
C VAL A 132 -37.09 -27.45 8.31
N GLU A 133 -35.82 -27.75 8.60
CA GLU A 133 -34.82 -26.75 8.99
C GLU A 133 -33.85 -26.56 7.82
N PRO A 134 -34.10 -25.61 6.91
CA PRO A 134 -33.14 -25.26 5.87
C PRO A 134 -31.95 -24.50 6.46
N PHE A 135 -30.73 -24.90 6.08
CA PHE A 135 -29.52 -24.16 6.39
C PHE A 135 -29.21 -23.19 5.24
N MET A 136 -29.37 -21.90 5.52
CA MET A 136 -29.07 -20.85 4.54
C MET A 136 -27.60 -20.94 4.09
N PRO A 137 -27.28 -20.53 2.85
CA PRO A 137 -25.90 -20.50 2.35
C PRO A 137 -24.92 -19.84 3.33
N GLY A 138 -23.81 -20.52 3.62
CA GLY A 138 -22.79 -20.08 4.57
C GLY A 138 -23.02 -20.52 6.02
N PHE A 139 -24.15 -21.14 6.34
CA PHE A 139 -24.45 -21.59 7.69
C PHE A 139 -24.47 -23.12 7.82
N ALA A 140 -24.03 -23.59 8.98
CA ALA A 140 -23.94 -25.02 9.31
C ALA A 140 -23.20 -25.82 8.22
N THR A 141 -23.89 -26.74 7.55
CA THR A 141 -23.31 -27.61 6.53
C THR A 141 -23.46 -27.06 5.10
N SER A 142 -24.24 -25.99 4.89
CA SER A 142 -24.43 -25.36 3.58
C SER A 142 -23.19 -24.52 3.18
N PRO A 143 -22.59 -24.73 2.00
CA PRO A 143 -21.52 -23.87 1.48
C PRO A 143 -21.94 -22.39 1.38
N GLY A 144 -20.99 -21.49 1.63
CA GLY A 144 -21.20 -20.03 1.60
C GLY A 144 -20.66 -19.31 0.36
N ASP A 145 -20.20 -20.03 -0.66
CA ASP A 145 -19.76 -19.39 -1.91
C ASP A 145 -20.98 -19.19 -2.83
N VAL A 146 -21.71 -18.11 -2.58
CA VAL A 146 -22.93 -17.76 -3.32
C VAL A 146 -22.92 -16.31 -3.81
N PRO A 147 -23.61 -16.01 -4.94
CA PRO A 147 -23.69 -14.66 -5.49
C PRO A 147 -24.18 -13.62 -4.49
N SER A 148 -25.30 -13.90 -3.79
CA SER A 148 -25.89 -13.02 -2.78
C SER A 148 -26.18 -13.79 -1.48
N HIS A 149 -25.87 -13.17 -0.33
CA HIS A 149 -26.21 -13.70 0.99
C HIS A 149 -27.44 -13.01 1.61
N SER A 150 -28.08 -12.10 0.88
CA SER A 150 -29.27 -11.37 1.32
C SER A 150 -30.40 -12.32 1.73
N MET A 151 -31.21 -11.90 2.69
CA MET A 151 -32.38 -12.68 3.13
C MET A 151 -33.44 -12.80 2.02
N GLU A 152 -33.48 -11.81 1.14
CA GLU A 152 -34.27 -11.73 -0.08
C GLU A 152 -33.88 -12.86 -1.05
N ALA A 153 -32.58 -13.03 -1.33
CA ALA A 153 -32.10 -14.17 -2.10
C ALA A 153 -32.34 -15.50 -1.39
N ASN A 154 -32.11 -15.56 -0.08
CA ASN A 154 -32.31 -16.78 0.71
C ASN A 154 -33.78 -17.22 0.75
N ALA A 155 -34.75 -16.30 0.72
CA ALA A 155 -36.17 -16.63 0.62
C ALA A 155 -36.46 -17.44 -0.65
N HIS A 156 -35.91 -17.03 -1.80
CA HIS A 156 -36.04 -17.78 -3.06
C HIS A 156 -35.31 -19.12 -3.03
N VAL A 157 -34.13 -19.19 -2.41
CA VAL A 157 -33.38 -20.44 -2.21
C VAL A 157 -34.19 -21.44 -1.37
N VAL A 158 -34.79 -20.99 -0.27
CA VAL A 158 -35.65 -21.82 0.60
C VAL A 158 -36.90 -22.28 -0.16
N ALA A 159 -37.57 -21.39 -0.90
CA ALA A 159 -38.74 -21.75 -1.69
C ALA A 159 -38.41 -22.82 -2.75
N ALA A 160 -37.27 -22.69 -3.44
CA ALA A 160 -36.80 -23.66 -4.43
C ALA A 160 -36.44 -25.02 -3.78
N LEU A 161 -35.87 -25.00 -2.58
CA LEU A 161 -35.58 -26.22 -1.82
C LEU A 161 -36.86 -26.98 -1.42
N LEU A 162 -37.85 -26.25 -0.91
CA LEU A 162 -39.14 -26.84 -0.52
C LEU A 162 -39.90 -27.43 -1.71
N GLU A 163 -39.78 -26.78 -2.88
CA GLU A 163 -40.34 -27.27 -4.13
C GLU A 163 -39.70 -28.60 -4.57
N GLN A 164 -38.39 -28.78 -4.36
CA GLN A 164 -37.72 -30.07 -4.61
C GLN A 164 -38.20 -31.19 -3.67
N TYR A 165 -38.61 -30.84 -2.45
CA TYR A 165 -39.22 -31.78 -1.51
C TYR A 165 -40.73 -32.00 -1.76
N GLY A 166 -41.31 -31.38 -2.79
CA GLY A 166 -42.74 -31.49 -3.09
C GLY A 166 -43.65 -30.79 -2.09
N ILE A 167 -43.12 -29.82 -1.34
CA ILE A 167 -43.85 -29.07 -0.29
C ILE A 167 -44.39 -27.78 -0.90
N HIS A 168 -45.70 -27.71 -1.12
CA HIS A 168 -46.36 -26.57 -1.77
C HIS A 168 -47.09 -25.62 -0.80
N GLN A 169 -47.44 -26.08 0.40
CA GLN A 169 -48.03 -25.26 1.46
C GLN A 169 -47.34 -25.54 2.80
N TYR A 170 -47.04 -24.49 3.55
CA TYR A 170 -46.30 -24.59 4.81
C TYR A 170 -46.53 -23.39 5.74
N HIS A 171 -46.20 -23.60 7.02
CA HIS A 171 -46.11 -22.55 8.03
C HIS A 171 -44.66 -22.12 8.20
N VAL A 172 -44.39 -20.84 8.42
CA VAL A 172 -43.02 -20.33 8.56
C VAL A 172 -42.76 -19.91 10.00
N ILE A 173 -41.68 -20.41 10.58
CA ILE A 173 -41.14 -19.91 11.85
C ILE A 173 -39.81 -19.24 11.54
N ALA A 174 -39.65 -17.98 11.90
CA ALA A 174 -38.41 -17.24 11.70
C ALA A 174 -37.91 -16.62 13.00
N HIS A 175 -36.60 -16.69 13.22
CA HIS A 175 -35.96 -16.25 14.45
C HIS A 175 -34.95 -15.13 14.18
N GLY A 176 -35.17 -13.97 14.79
CA GLY A 176 -34.27 -12.82 14.65
C GLY A 176 -34.29 -12.31 13.21
N LEU A 177 -33.12 -12.04 12.64
CA LEU A 177 -33.00 -11.44 11.30
C LEU A 177 -33.52 -12.34 10.16
N SER A 178 -33.70 -13.65 10.39
CA SER A 178 -34.34 -14.51 9.38
C SER A 178 -35.83 -14.20 9.18
N SER A 179 -36.43 -13.34 10.04
CA SER A 179 -37.77 -12.80 9.80
C SER A 179 -37.86 -12.04 8.49
N VAL A 180 -36.75 -11.46 8.00
CA VAL A 180 -36.72 -10.78 6.69
C VAL A 180 -36.97 -11.79 5.57
N ALA A 181 -36.31 -12.95 5.60
CA ALA A 181 -36.58 -14.01 4.63
C ALA A 181 -38.03 -14.51 4.70
N ALA A 182 -38.62 -14.55 5.90
CA ALA A 182 -40.04 -14.88 6.04
C ALA A 182 -40.98 -13.81 5.46
N LEU A 183 -40.67 -12.52 5.63
CA LEU A 183 -41.41 -11.42 4.98
C LEU A 183 -41.31 -11.51 3.46
N GLU A 184 -40.13 -11.80 2.94
CA GLU A 184 -39.92 -11.98 1.50
C GLU A 184 -40.62 -13.22 0.95
N LEU A 185 -40.66 -14.32 1.71
CA LEU A 185 -41.49 -15.48 1.37
C LEU A 185 -42.97 -15.10 1.29
N VAL A 186 -43.48 -14.29 2.22
CA VAL A 186 -44.86 -13.78 2.20
C VAL A 186 -45.11 -12.90 0.98
N SER A 187 -44.18 -12.00 0.67
CA SER A 187 -44.29 -11.08 -0.47
C SER A 187 -44.28 -11.81 -1.81
N ALA A 188 -43.36 -12.77 -1.99
CA ALA A 188 -43.12 -13.45 -3.27
C ALA A 188 -43.93 -14.74 -3.47
N TYR A 189 -44.32 -15.43 -2.40
CA TYR A 189 -44.95 -16.75 -2.41
C TYR A 189 -46.19 -16.83 -1.51
N ASP A 190 -46.99 -15.75 -1.48
CA ASP A 190 -48.19 -15.58 -0.64
C ASP A 190 -49.10 -16.81 -0.55
N THR A 191 -49.40 -17.46 -1.68
CA THR A 191 -50.30 -18.63 -1.75
C THR A 191 -49.73 -19.92 -1.14
N ARG A 192 -48.42 -19.97 -0.88
CA ARG A 192 -47.74 -21.13 -0.28
C ARG A 192 -47.71 -21.06 1.25
N ILE A 193 -48.01 -19.91 1.86
CA ILE A 193 -47.87 -19.69 3.31
C ILE A 193 -49.22 -19.75 3.99
N GLN A 194 -49.31 -20.52 5.09
CA GLN A 194 -50.54 -20.66 5.87
C GLN A 194 -50.53 -19.81 7.15
N SER A 195 -49.38 -19.69 7.83
CA SER A 195 -49.19 -18.78 8.96
C SER A 195 -47.72 -18.49 9.19
N VAL A 196 -47.44 -17.41 9.92
CA VAL A 196 -46.09 -16.95 10.23
C VAL A 196 -45.91 -16.86 11.74
N THR A 197 -44.75 -17.29 12.25
CA THR A 197 -44.33 -17.12 13.63
C THR A 197 -42.99 -16.40 13.67
N PHE A 198 -42.93 -15.29 14.38
CA PHE A 198 -41.70 -14.55 14.65
C PHE A 198 -41.22 -14.79 16.07
N LEU A 199 -39.96 -15.21 16.18
CA LEU A 199 -39.26 -15.42 17.44
C LEU A 199 -38.17 -14.34 17.57
N SER A 200 -38.26 -13.45 18.55
CA SER A 200 -37.27 -12.37 18.77
C SER A 200 -36.94 -11.56 17.49
N ALA A 201 -37.95 -11.23 16.68
CA ALA A 201 -37.77 -10.61 15.37
C ALA A 201 -37.72 -9.07 15.43
N PRO A 202 -36.86 -8.42 14.61
CA PRO A 202 -36.77 -6.96 14.54
C PRO A 202 -38.03 -6.32 13.95
N GLY A 203 -38.81 -7.06 13.14
CA GLY A 203 -40.04 -6.55 12.53
C GLY A 203 -39.75 -5.52 11.44
N VAL A 204 -39.47 -4.28 11.84
CA VAL A 204 -39.18 -3.15 10.94
C VAL A 204 -37.74 -2.63 11.08
N GLN A 205 -37.26 -1.92 10.04
CA GLN A 205 -35.89 -1.39 9.93
C GLN A 205 -35.45 -0.53 11.12
N GLU A 206 -36.38 0.19 11.76
CA GLU A 206 -36.11 1.14 12.83
C GLU A 206 -35.69 0.47 14.14
N PHE A 207 -36.00 -0.82 14.33
CA PHE A 207 -35.55 -1.61 15.48
C PHE A 207 -34.30 -2.44 15.19
N GLU A 208 -33.75 -2.36 13.98
CA GLU A 208 -32.52 -3.04 13.62
C GLU A 208 -31.31 -2.22 14.05
N LEU A 209 -30.53 -2.70 15.02
CA LEU A 209 -29.27 -2.11 15.50
C LEU A 209 -29.34 -0.58 15.76
N LEU A 210 -28.95 0.27 14.80
CA LEU A 210 -28.95 1.74 14.92
C LEU A 210 -30.20 2.39 14.29
N GLY A 211 -31.16 1.59 13.81
CA GLY A 211 -32.45 2.01 13.27
C GLY A 211 -32.42 2.66 11.88
N ASN A 212 -31.25 2.72 11.23
CA ASN A 212 -31.11 3.27 9.89
C ASN A 212 -30.25 2.35 9.00
N PRO A 213 -30.71 2.01 7.78
CA PRO A 213 -30.07 0.98 6.95
C PRO A 213 -28.63 1.34 6.53
N LEU A 214 -28.36 2.61 6.22
CA LEU A 214 -27.04 3.01 5.75
C LEU A 214 -26.06 3.12 6.92
N VAL A 215 -26.51 3.63 8.07
CA VAL A 215 -25.70 3.65 9.30
C VAL A 215 -25.37 2.21 9.75
N ASN A 216 -26.35 1.31 9.72
CA ASN A 216 -26.15 -0.12 9.98
C ASN A 216 -25.12 -0.72 9.01
N LYS A 217 -25.23 -0.44 7.70
CA LYS A 217 -24.27 -0.90 6.68
C LYS A 217 -22.85 -0.40 6.94
N ILE A 218 -22.63 0.76 7.56
CA ILE A 218 -21.28 1.20 7.97
C ILE A 218 -20.73 0.27 9.07
N VAL A 219 -21.52 0.01 10.13
CA VAL A 219 -21.11 -0.88 11.23
C VAL A 219 -20.85 -2.29 10.72
N TYR A 220 -21.77 -2.83 9.92
CA TYR A 220 -21.64 -4.15 9.31
C TYR A 220 -20.48 -4.22 8.33
N GLY A 221 -20.19 -3.14 7.60
CA GLY A 221 -19.05 -3.03 6.70
C GLY A 221 -17.71 -3.13 7.44
N PHE A 222 -17.58 -2.49 8.61
CA PHE A 222 -16.39 -2.64 9.44
C PHE A 222 -16.23 -4.04 10.00
N HIS A 223 -17.34 -4.62 10.46
CA HIS A 223 -17.38 -6.00 10.93
C HIS A 223 -16.97 -6.99 9.82
N GLY A 224 -17.51 -6.82 8.60
CA GLY A 224 -17.12 -7.58 7.42
C GLY A 224 -15.67 -7.38 7.01
N ALA A 225 -15.16 -6.14 7.06
CA ALA A 225 -13.77 -5.84 6.75
C ALA A 225 -12.80 -6.49 7.75
N PHE A 226 -13.17 -6.59 9.03
CA PHE A 226 -12.39 -7.29 10.05
C PHE A 226 -12.29 -8.79 9.74
N PHE A 227 -13.43 -9.47 9.54
CA PHE A 227 -13.42 -10.91 9.24
C PHE A 227 -12.82 -11.22 7.86
N TRP A 228 -13.00 -10.35 6.86
CA TRP A 228 -12.30 -10.41 5.59
C TRP A 228 -10.78 -10.27 5.77
N GLY A 229 -10.33 -9.30 6.57
CA GLY A 229 -8.92 -9.08 6.86
C GLY A 229 -8.30 -10.27 7.60
N VAL A 230 -8.94 -10.77 8.65
CA VAL A 230 -8.47 -11.94 9.40
C VAL A 230 -8.43 -13.17 8.48
N SER A 231 -9.49 -13.45 7.73
CA SER A 231 -9.56 -14.61 6.83
C SER A 231 -8.52 -14.56 5.70
N ARG A 232 -8.16 -13.37 5.19
CA ARG A 232 -7.25 -13.22 4.04
C ARG A 232 -5.80 -12.94 4.41
N LEU A 233 -5.56 -12.25 5.51
CA LEU A 233 -4.23 -11.80 5.93
C LEU A 233 -3.62 -12.71 6.99
N THR A 234 -4.34 -13.69 7.54
CA THR A 234 -3.79 -14.67 8.51
C THR A 234 -3.91 -16.10 8.00
N PRO A 235 -2.87 -16.95 8.16
CA PRO A 235 -2.94 -18.35 7.75
C PRO A 235 -3.76 -19.16 8.77
N ASN A 236 -5.08 -19.21 8.57
CA ASN A 236 -6.03 -19.81 9.51
C ASN A 236 -6.57 -21.19 9.10
N PHE A 237 -6.29 -21.65 7.88
CA PHE A 237 -6.72 -22.95 7.32
C PHE A 237 -8.23 -23.23 7.43
N GLY A 238 -9.06 -22.18 7.32
CA GLY A 238 -10.53 -22.27 7.39
C GLY A 238 -11.09 -22.27 8.81
N LEU A 239 -10.26 -22.02 9.84
CA LEU A 239 -10.69 -22.01 11.24
C LEU A 239 -11.57 -20.78 11.57
N VAL A 240 -11.35 -19.66 10.87
CA VAL A 240 -12.16 -18.44 11.02
C VAL A 240 -13.59 -18.65 10.52
N ASP A 241 -13.77 -19.49 9.50
CA ASP A 241 -15.06 -19.82 8.89
C ASP A 241 -15.91 -20.78 9.76
N LEU A 242 -15.36 -21.25 10.89
CA LEU A 242 -16.08 -22.05 11.89
C LEU A 242 -16.61 -21.21 13.06
N LEU A 243 -16.23 -19.93 13.13
CA LEU A 243 -16.71 -19.05 14.18
C LEU A 243 -18.20 -18.74 13.96
N PRO A 244 -18.99 -18.56 15.02
CA PRO A 244 -20.40 -18.16 14.87
C PRO A 244 -20.56 -16.81 14.15
N TRP A 245 -19.61 -15.90 14.33
CA TRP A 245 -19.57 -14.57 13.70
C TRP A 245 -18.50 -14.54 12.62
N ASP A 246 -18.59 -15.43 11.65
CA ASP A 246 -17.61 -15.52 10.57
C ASP A 246 -17.87 -14.50 9.46
N ARG A 247 -17.16 -14.70 8.34
CA ARG A 247 -17.31 -13.89 7.14
C ARG A 247 -18.70 -14.03 6.53
N ASP A 248 -19.27 -15.22 6.49
CA ASP A 248 -20.56 -15.46 5.84
C ASP A 248 -21.69 -14.82 6.66
N TYR A 249 -21.63 -14.90 8.00
CA TYR A 249 -22.49 -14.11 8.90
C TYR A 249 -22.37 -12.60 8.65
N ALA A 250 -21.15 -12.06 8.57
CA ALA A 250 -20.94 -10.64 8.33
C ALA A 250 -21.48 -10.19 6.97
N LYS A 251 -21.33 -11.03 5.93
CA LYS A 251 -21.85 -10.77 4.58
C LYS A 251 -23.38 -10.82 4.54
N THR A 252 -24.00 -11.82 5.17
CA THR A 252 -25.46 -11.91 5.27
C THR A 252 -26.06 -10.67 5.92
N ILE A 253 -25.51 -10.21 7.05
CA ILE A 253 -26.02 -9.01 7.73
C ILE A 253 -25.81 -7.75 6.89
N PHE A 254 -24.67 -7.64 6.18
CA PHE A 254 -24.40 -6.49 5.32
C PHE A 254 -25.30 -6.43 4.08
N ASP A 255 -25.58 -7.59 3.47
CA ASP A 255 -26.36 -7.72 2.23
C ASP A 255 -27.87 -7.63 2.46
N THR A 256 -28.35 -8.00 3.66
CA THR A 256 -29.79 -8.00 3.99
C THR A 256 -30.33 -6.57 4.11
N ASP A 257 -31.48 -6.30 3.48
CA ASP A 257 -32.15 -4.99 3.57
C ASP A 257 -33.52 -5.12 4.26
N LEU A 258 -33.78 -4.28 5.28
CA LEU A 258 -35.07 -4.25 5.98
C LEU A 258 -35.93 -3.08 5.52
N THR A 259 -35.51 -2.27 4.54
CA THR A 259 -36.22 -1.05 4.15
C THR A 259 -37.67 -1.31 3.70
N ASP A 260 -37.93 -2.45 3.06
CA ASP A 260 -39.28 -2.83 2.60
C ASP A 260 -40.13 -3.57 3.65
N SER A 261 -39.55 -3.95 4.81
CA SER A 261 -40.21 -4.75 5.84
C SER A 261 -41.52 -4.14 6.33
N ASN A 262 -41.55 -2.83 6.58
CA ASN A 262 -42.74 -2.12 7.02
C ASN A 262 -43.86 -2.18 5.97
N LYS A 263 -43.51 -2.01 4.70
CA LYS A 263 -44.44 -2.10 3.57
C LYS A 263 -45.02 -3.51 3.44
N ILE A 264 -44.19 -4.55 3.57
CA ILE A 264 -44.62 -5.96 3.51
C ILE A 264 -45.55 -6.28 4.69
N LEU A 265 -45.22 -5.83 5.90
CA LEU A 265 -46.05 -6.03 7.08
C LEU A 265 -47.45 -5.42 6.88
N HIS A 266 -47.56 -4.19 6.37
CA HIS A 266 -48.87 -3.57 6.06
C HIS A 266 -49.70 -4.36 5.02
N GLY A 267 -49.03 -5.06 4.10
CA GLY A 267 -49.67 -5.91 3.10
C GLY A 267 -50.03 -7.32 3.60
N MET A 268 -49.48 -7.74 4.74
CA MET A 268 -49.61 -9.11 5.25
C MET A 268 -51.04 -9.39 5.76
N ARG A 269 -51.59 -10.53 5.33
CA ARG A 269 -52.93 -11.01 5.73
C ARG A 269 -52.91 -12.34 6.48
N HIS A 270 -51.72 -12.94 6.59
CA HIS A 270 -51.54 -14.24 7.22
C HIS A 270 -51.66 -14.13 8.75
N PRO A 271 -52.17 -15.16 9.44
CA PRO A 271 -52.10 -15.23 10.89
C PRO A 271 -50.63 -15.12 11.34
N LEU A 272 -50.36 -14.21 12.28
CA LEU A 272 -49.02 -13.94 12.82
C LEU A 272 -48.96 -14.20 14.32
N LEU A 273 -48.03 -15.05 14.74
CA LEU A 273 -47.66 -15.26 16.15
C LEU A 273 -46.32 -14.58 16.43
N LEU A 274 -46.28 -13.68 17.42
CA LEU A 274 -45.09 -13.00 17.90
C LEU A 274 -44.69 -13.59 19.25
N VAL A 275 -43.49 -14.14 19.38
CA VAL A 275 -42.95 -14.63 20.66
C VAL A 275 -41.66 -13.87 20.97
N HIS A 276 -41.63 -13.17 22.09
CA HIS A 276 -40.52 -12.26 22.41
C HIS A 276 -40.15 -12.29 23.89
N GLY A 277 -38.86 -12.12 24.19
CA GLY A 277 -38.36 -11.97 25.56
C GLY A 277 -38.47 -10.54 26.08
N ASP A 278 -38.88 -10.35 27.33
CA ASP A 278 -39.00 -9.02 27.94
C ASP A 278 -37.66 -8.29 28.13
N SER A 279 -36.55 -9.03 28.13
CA SER A 279 -35.19 -8.54 28.36
C SER A 279 -34.25 -8.87 27.20
N ASP A 280 -34.79 -9.05 25.99
CA ASP A 280 -33.99 -9.22 24.77
C ASP A 280 -33.21 -7.93 24.47
N TRP A 281 -31.88 -8.04 24.53
CA TRP A 281 -30.96 -6.91 24.44
C TRP A 281 -30.58 -6.57 23.00
N LEU A 282 -30.72 -7.50 22.06
CA LEU A 282 -30.41 -7.25 20.65
C LEU A 282 -31.65 -6.76 19.91
N THR A 283 -32.76 -7.45 20.10
CA THR A 283 -34.03 -7.11 19.48
C THR A 283 -34.98 -6.64 20.57
N PRO A 284 -35.20 -5.34 20.78
CA PRO A 284 -35.99 -4.85 21.91
C PRO A 284 -37.45 -5.32 21.82
N LEU A 285 -38.11 -5.58 22.96
CA LEU A 285 -39.53 -5.98 23.02
C LEU A 285 -40.46 -4.99 22.29
N ASP A 286 -40.07 -3.72 22.26
CA ASP A 286 -40.75 -2.66 21.53
C ASP A 286 -40.96 -2.99 20.05
N SER A 287 -40.08 -3.79 19.43
CA SER A 287 -40.24 -4.23 18.04
C SER A 287 -41.48 -5.12 17.85
N ALA A 288 -41.69 -6.06 18.78
CA ALA A 288 -42.84 -6.96 18.75
C ALA A 288 -44.14 -6.22 19.10
N ILE A 289 -44.09 -5.29 20.08
CA ILE A 289 -45.23 -4.43 20.42
C ILE A 289 -45.59 -3.51 19.23
N TYR A 290 -44.59 -2.98 18.54
CA TYR A 290 -44.80 -2.14 17.36
C TYR A 290 -45.42 -2.94 16.22
N THR A 291 -44.88 -4.14 15.95
CA THR A 291 -45.42 -5.07 14.95
C THR A 291 -46.85 -5.47 15.28
N SER A 292 -47.18 -5.73 16.55
CA SER A 292 -48.54 -6.08 16.97
C SER A 292 -49.52 -4.91 16.83
N LYS A 293 -49.05 -3.67 16.90
CA LYS A 293 -49.86 -2.48 16.60
C LYS A 293 -50.10 -2.31 15.10
N ILE A 294 -49.12 -2.63 14.24
CA ILE A 294 -49.29 -2.62 12.77
C ILE A 294 -50.27 -3.72 12.33
N LEU A 295 -50.18 -4.90 12.95
CA LEU A 295 -51.02 -6.06 12.66
C LEU A 295 -51.88 -6.44 13.87
N PRO A 296 -53.05 -5.79 14.07
CA PRO A 296 -53.91 -6.05 15.24
C PRO A 296 -54.44 -7.48 15.35
N HIS A 297 -54.40 -8.24 14.25
CA HIS A 297 -54.78 -9.65 14.21
C HIS A 297 -53.63 -10.60 14.62
N SER A 298 -52.46 -10.06 14.99
CA SER A 298 -51.35 -10.85 15.51
C SER A 298 -51.56 -11.22 16.97
N GLU A 299 -51.02 -12.38 17.38
CA GLU A 299 -50.96 -12.79 18.77
C GLU A 299 -49.56 -12.53 19.34
N LEU A 300 -49.45 -11.73 20.41
CA LEU A 300 -48.18 -11.44 21.07
C LEU A 300 -48.03 -12.23 22.39
N VAL A 301 -46.97 -13.03 22.47
CA VAL A 301 -46.58 -13.81 23.65
C VAL A 301 -45.26 -13.28 24.18
N VAL A 302 -45.31 -12.63 25.35
CA VAL A 302 -44.12 -12.13 26.05
C VAL A 302 -43.65 -13.16 27.06
N LEU A 303 -42.35 -13.48 27.03
CA LEU A 303 -41.69 -14.41 27.94
C LEU A 303 -40.73 -13.67 28.86
N SER A 304 -40.70 -14.03 30.14
CA SER A 304 -39.70 -13.51 31.07
C SER A 304 -38.33 -14.10 30.78
N GLY A 305 -37.41 -13.26 30.29
CA GLY A 305 -36.05 -13.64 29.92
C GLY A 305 -35.54 -12.90 28.67
N GLY A 306 -34.23 -13.06 28.43
CA GLY A 306 -33.55 -12.38 27.33
C GLY A 306 -33.69 -13.08 25.97
N ARG A 307 -32.78 -12.79 25.05
CA ARG A 307 -32.80 -13.29 23.66
C ARG A 307 -32.96 -14.80 23.50
N ASP A 308 -32.34 -15.59 24.38
CA ASP A 308 -32.36 -17.06 24.31
C ASP A 308 -33.54 -17.67 25.07
N VAL A 309 -34.46 -16.87 25.62
CA VAL A 309 -35.62 -17.36 26.40
C VAL A 309 -36.49 -18.34 25.61
N VAL A 310 -36.57 -18.12 24.29
CA VAL A 310 -37.27 -19.00 23.35
C VAL A 310 -36.71 -20.44 23.41
N PHE A 311 -35.40 -20.60 23.55
CA PHE A 311 -34.76 -21.91 23.69
C PHE A 311 -34.75 -22.42 25.13
N GLN A 312 -34.64 -21.53 26.12
CA GLN A 312 -34.72 -21.90 27.54
C GLN A 312 -36.10 -22.46 27.90
N GLN A 313 -37.17 -21.89 27.32
CA GLN A 313 -38.55 -22.34 27.47
C GLN A 313 -39.05 -23.11 26.24
N LYS A 314 -38.15 -23.84 25.54
CA LYS A 314 -38.43 -24.49 24.24
C LYS A 314 -39.73 -25.32 24.19
N LYS A 315 -40.05 -26.07 25.26
CA LYS A 315 -41.29 -26.87 25.33
C LYS A 315 -42.53 -25.99 25.32
N LYS A 316 -42.57 -24.95 26.17
CA LYS A 316 -43.68 -24.00 26.26
C LYS A 316 -43.90 -23.27 24.93
N VAL A 317 -42.80 -22.86 24.29
CA VAL A 317 -42.87 -22.21 22.97
C VAL A 317 -43.34 -23.19 21.89
N ALA A 318 -42.79 -24.40 21.85
CA ALA A 318 -43.19 -25.43 20.89
C ALA A 318 -44.68 -25.76 21.01
N ASP A 319 -45.19 -25.97 22.24
CA ASP A 319 -46.60 -26.24 22.50
C ASP A 319 -47.49 -25.09 22.00
N LYS A 320 -47.09 -23.84 22.23
CA LYS A 320 -47.83 -22.66 21.77
C LYS A 320 -47.83 -22.54 20.24
N VAL A 321 -46.70 -22.80 19.59
CA VAL A 321 -46.58 -22.80 18.13
C VAL A 321 -47.44 -23.90 17.51
N ILE A 322 -47.41 -25.12 18.07
CA ILE A 322 -48.24 -26.23 17.59
C ILE A 322 -49.73 -25.90 17.73
N GLN A 323 -50.13 -25.30 18.86
CA GLN A 323 -51.50 -24.82 19.06
C GLN A 323 -51.90 -23.80 18.00
N PHE A 324 -51.03 -22.82 17.73
CA PHE A 324 -51.26 -21.77 16.74
C PHE A 324 -51.40 -22.32 15.31
N VAL A 325 -50.49 -23.21 14.91
CA VAL A 325 -50.49 -23.89 13.59
C VAL A 325 -51.76 -24.73 13.40
N SER A 326 -52.31 -25.29 14.48
CA SER A 326 -53.49 -26.17 14.41
C SER A 326 -54.84 -25.43 14.41
N THR A 327 -54.85 -24.11 14.65
CA THR A 327 -56.10 -23.33 14.81
C THR A 327 -56.43 -22.54 13.54
N PRO A 328 -57.63 -22.68 12.95
CA PRO A 328 -58.04 -21.86 11.82
C PRO A 328 -58.35 -20.44 12.30
N ASN A 329 -57.45 -19.49 12.05
CA ASN A 329 -57.64 -18.09 12.42
C ASN A 329 -58.31 -17.32 11.29
N ALA A 330 -59.45 -16.68 11.60
CA ALA A 330 -60.12 -15.75 10.71
C ALA A 330 -59.31 -14.45 10.57
N VAL A 331 -59.12 -13.99 9.32
CA VAL A 331 -58.37 -12.78 8.99
C VAL A 331 -59.25 -11.55 9.26
N ALA A 332 -58.97 -10.83 10.35
CA ALA A 332 -59.56 -9.51 10.57
C ALA A 332 -58.69 -8.44 9.88
N ILE A 333 -59.29 -7.74 8.93
CA ILE A 333 -58.63 -6.69 8.14
C ILE A 333 -58.80 -5.35 8.88
N GLY A 334 -57.70 -4.78 9.35
CA GLY A 334 -57.65 -3.42 9.86
C GLY A 334 -56.26 -2.85 9.64
N HIS A 335 -56.17 -1.76 8.89
CA HIS A 335 -54.94 -1.01 8.72
C HIS A 335 -54.83 0.01 9.86
N SER A 336 -53.74 -0.04 10.63
CA SER A 336 -53.41 1.01 11.60
C SER A 336 -52.34 1.95 11.01
N GLN A 337 -52.40 3.22 11.38
CA GLN A 337 -51.31 4.15 11.07
C GLN A 337 -50.03 3.73 11.81
N ASN A 338 -48.86 4.02 11.24
CA ASN A 338 -47.57 3.73 11.88
C ASN A 338 -47.55 4.34 13.30
N PRO A 339 -47.36 3.52 14.35
CA PRO A 339 -47.16 4.04 15.69
C PRO A 339 -45.94 4.96 15.73
N PRO A 340 -45.84 5.90 16.70
CA PRO A 340 -44.57 6.55 16.97
C PRO A 340 -43.54 5.52 17.47
N ILE A 341 -42.29 5.65 17.01
CA ILE A 341 -41.19 4.80 17.46
C ILE A 341 -40.88 5.13 18.93
N PRO A 342 -40.86 4.15 19.84
CA PRO A 342 -40.51 4.39 21.23
C PRO A 342 -39.01 4.70 21.36
N ARG A 343 -38.67 5.60 22.29
CA ARG A 343 -37.26 5.85 22.66
C ARG A 343 -36.64 4.58 23.23
N ALA A 344 -35.36 4.36 22.94
CA ALA A 344 -34.62 3.23 23.52
C ALA A 344 -34.59 3.33 25.05
N GLN A 345 -34.91 2.23 25.74
CA GLN A 345 -34.89 2.13 27.21
C GLN A 345 -34.10 0.91 27.69
N GLY A 346 -33.79 0.87 29.00
CA GLY A 346 -33.18 -0.28 29.66
C GLY A 346 -31.79 -0.64 29.11
N TYR A 347 -31.53 -1.93 28.92
CA TYR A 347 -30.25 -2.43 28.42
C TYR A 347 -29.95 -1.97 26.98
N HIS A 348 -30.98 -1.87 26.13
CA HIS A 348 -30.82 -1.48 24.74
C HIS A 348 -30.21 -0.07 24.62
N TYR A 349 -30.69 0.88 25.44
CA TYR A 349 -30.16 2.23 25.50
C TYR A 349 -28.66 2.28 25.81
N TRP A 350 -28.21 1.57 26.86
CA TRP A 350 -26.80 1.56 27.26
C TRP A 350 -25.90 0.86 26.24
N ILE A 351 -26.40 -0.20 25.60
CA ILE A 351 -25.66 -0.92 24.56
C ILE A 351 -25.42 0.00 23.35
N LEU A 352 -26.42 0.78 22.93
CA LEU A 352 -26.25 1.75 21.85
C LEU A 352 -25.19 2.80 22.18
N LEU A 353 -25.15 3.32 23.41
CA LEU A 353 -24.11 4.27 23.82
C LEU A 353 -22.71 3.64 23.81
N ILE A 354 -22.58 2.38 24.24
CA ILE A 354 -21.30 1.64 24.17
C ILE A 354 -20.87 1.42 22.72
N ILE A 355 -21.80 1.06 21.83
CA ILE A 355 -21.52 0.91 20.40
C ILE A 355 -21.03 2.24 19.82
N ILE A 356 -21.68 3.35 20.14
CA ILE A 356 -21.26 4.70 19.70
C ILE A 356 -19.84 4.98 20.19
N ILE A 357 -19.54 4.75 21.47
CA ILE A 357 -18.19 4.90 22.03
C ILE A 357 -17.18 4.09 21.21
N LEU A 358 -17.45 2.79 20.97
CA LEU A 358 -16.55 1.92 20.22
C LEU A 358 -16.39 2.34 18.76
N CYS A 359 -17.46 2.79 18.10
CA CYS A 359 -17.43 3.25 16.71
C CYS A 359 -16.58 4.51 16.54
N THR A 360 -16.53 5.41 17.53
CA THR A 360 -15.67 6.61 17.45
C THR A 360 -14.17 6.31 17.36
N PHE A 361 -13.70 5.18 17.89
CA PHE A 361 -12.30 4.76 17.74
C PHE A 361 -11.91 4.48 16.29
N VAL A 362 -12.88 3.99 15.51
CA VAL A 362 -12.66 3.61 14.11
C VAL A 362 -12.95 4.80 13.21
N ALA A 363 -14.09 5.46 13.42
CA ALA A 363 -14.59 6.52 12.55
C ALA A 363 -15.33 7.61 13.35
N GLU A 364 -14.61 8.42 14.13
CA GLU A 364 -15.15 9.55 14.91
C GLU A 364 -16.20 10.39 14.15
N ASP A 365 -15.81 11.09 13.07
CA ASP A 365 -16.67 12.09 12.42
C ASP A 365 -17.92 11.46 11.80
N PRO A 366 -17.81 10.35 11.04
CA PRO A 366 -18.99 9.62 10.56
C PRO A 366 -19.88 9.10 11.69
N THR A 367 -19.29 8.66 12.81
CA THR A 367 -20.07 8.20 13.97
C THR A 367 -20.84 9.36 14.58
N CYS A 368 -20.23 10.54 14.76
CA CYS A 368 -20.94 11.71 15.31
C CYS A 368 -22.11 12.15 14.42
N LEU A 369 -21.92 12.16 13.09
CA LEU A 369 -22.98 12.48 12.13
C LEU A 369 -24.10 11.43 12.18
N ALA A 370 -23.75 10.15 12.19
CA ALA A 370 -24.71 9.05 12.26
C ALA A 370 -25.49 9.03 13.58
N SER A 371 -24.83 9.29 14.72
CA SER A 371 -25.51 9.41 16.00
C SER A 371 -26.42 10.63 16.07
N GLY A 372 -26.07 11.74 15.39
CA GLY A 372 -26.97 12.88 15.19
C GLY A 372 -28.26 12.51 14.45
N LEU A 373 -28.17 11.64 13.43
CA LEU A 373 -29.35 11.10 12.74
C LEU A 373 -30.22 10.24 13.67
N MET A 374 -29.61 9.43 14.56
CA MET A 374 -30.38 8.66 15.56
C MET A 374 -31.16 9.55 16.54
N VAL A 375 -30.62 10.73 16.85
CA VAL A 375 -31.33 11.75 17.64
C VAL A 375 -32.49 12.36 16.84
N ALA A 376 -32.33 12.56 15.53
CA ALA A 376 -33.38 13.09 14.65
C ALA A 376 -34.56 12.11 14.52
N VAL A 377 -34.29 10.81 14.40
CA VAL A 377 -35.31 9.74 14.37
C VAL A 377 -35.98 9.54 15.75
N GLY A 378 -35.37 10.05 16.83
CA GLY A 378 -35.92 9.99 18.17
C GLY A 378 -35.57 8.72 18.95
N ILE A 379 -34.56 7.96 18.51
CA ILE A 379 -34.11 6.72 19.19
C ILE A 379 -33.35 7.05 20.47
N LEU A 380 -32.47 8.05 20.42
CA LEU A 380 -31.60 8.49 21.53
C LEU A 380 -31.75 9.99 21.79
N ASP A 381 -31.38 10.44 23.00
CA ASP A 381 -31.35 11.85 23.35
C ASP A 381 -30.01 12.53 22.97
N PHE A 382 -30.08 13.82 22.65
CA PHE A 382 -28.94 14.60 22.16
C PHE A 382 -27.75 14.60 23.12
N TRP A 383 -28.00 14.76 24.43
CA TRP A 383 -26.94 14.95 25.42
C TRP A 383 -26.20 13.66 25.71
N SER A 384 -26.91 12.55 25.82
CA SER A 384 -26.29 11.25 26.08
C SER A 384 -25.46 10.77 24.90
N VAL A 385 -25.92 11.02 23.67
CA VAL A 385 -25.12 10.81 22.46
C VAL A 385 -23.88 11.69 22.45
N THR A 386 -24.02 12.97 22.81
CA THR A 386 -22.89 13.91 22.87
C THR A 386 -21.84 13.46 23.88
N VAL A 387 -22.25 13.02 25.06
CA VAL A 387 -21.35 12.48 26.09
C VAL A 387 -20.69 11.19 25.64
N ALA A 388 -21.44 10.26 25.02
CA ALA A 388 -20.90 9.01 24.51
C ALA A 388 -19.84 9.25 23.41
N CYS A 389 -20.14 10.08 22.42
CA CYS A 389 -19.17 10.47 21.39
C CYS A 389 -17.94 11.14 22.02
N PHE A 390 -18.12 12.10 22.93
CA PHE A 390 -17.03 12.78 23.61
C PHE A 390 -16.10 11.80 24.36
N ILE A 391 -16.66 10.88 25.15
CA ILE A 391 -15.89 9.87 25.89
C ILE A 391 -15.08 9.00 24.92
N GLY A 392 -15.73 8.45 23.90
CA GLY A 392 -15.08 7.57 22.94
C GLY A 392 -13.94 8.25 22.21
N ILE A 393 -14.13 9.51 21.80
CA ILE A 393 -13.09 10.25 21.12
C ILE A 393 -11.94 10.59 22.05
N PHE A 394 -12.21 11.09 23.26
CA PHE A 394 -11.16 11.45 24.20
C PHE A 394 -10.28 10.24 24.54
N ILE A 395 -10.89 9.08 24.77
CA ILE A 395 -10.16 7.83 25.01
C ILE A 395 -9.37 7.43 23.75
N GLY A 396 -9.94 7.57 22.55
CA GLY A 396 -9.27 7.32 21.27
C GLY A 396 -8.01 8.18 21.08
N ASP A 397 -8.08 9.47 21.37
CA ASP A 397 -6.95 10.40 21.24
C ASP A 397 -5.84 10.08 22.24
N VAL A 398 -6.22 9.79 23.49
CA VAL A 398 -5.29 9.34 24.53
C VAL A 398 -4.63 8.02 24.14
N PHE A 399 -5.37 7.11 23.51
CA PHE A 399 -4.86 5.84 23.02
C PHE A 399 -3.82 6.04 21.90
N LEU A 400 -4.11 6.88 20.90
CA LEU A 400 -3.16 7.22 19.81
C LEU A 400 -1.88 7.87 20.34
N TYR A 401 -2.01 8.82 21.28
CA TYR A 401 -0.87 9.42 21.96
C TYR A 401 -0.04 8.38 22.72
N SER A 402 -0.71 7.47 23.42
CA SER A 402 -0.06 6.41 24.20
C SER A 402 0.71 5.43 23.31
N ILE A 403 0.17 5.06 22.15
CA ILE A 403 0.88 4.25 21.14
C ILE A 403 2.19 4.94 20.75
N GLY A 404 2.15 6.23 20.42
CA GLY A 404 3.35 7.00 20.09
C GLY A 404 4.36 7.06 21.24
N ARG A 405 3.88 7.26 22.47
CA ARG A 405 4.72 7.40 23.68
C ARG A 405 5.46 6.13 24.04
N TYR A 406 4.80 4.98 23.97
CA TYR A 406 5.36 3.69 24.40
C TYR A 406 6.09 2.96 23.25
N PHE A 407 5.52 2.96 22.03
CA PHE A 407 6.04 2.16 20.92
C PHE A 407 6.81 2.98 19.86
N GLY A 408 6.72 4.31 19.90
CA GLY A 408 7.18 5.18 18.81
C GLY A 408 8.69 5.20 18.56
N ARG A 409 9.52 5.50 19.57
CA ARG A 409 10.99 5.55 19.40
C ARG A 409 11.61 4.20 18.98
N PRO A 410 11.23 3.06 19.57
CA PRO A 410 11.68 1.74 19.11
C PRO A 410 11.23 1.42 17.67
N ALA A 411 10.01 1.83 17.29
CA ALA A 411 9.45 1.59 15.96
C ALA A 411 10.14 2.42 14.87
N LEU A 412 10.54 3.67 15.15
CA LEU A 412 11.27 4.53 14.20
C LEU A 412 12.60 3.93 13.72
N ARG A 413 13.19 3.02 14.49
CA ARG A 413 14.45 2.33 14.13
C ARG A 413 14.22 1.08 13.28
N LYS A 414 12.97 0.64 13.09
CA LYS A 414 12.58 -0.54 12.32
C LYS A 414 11.84 -0.14 11.03
N ALA A 415 11.96 -0.95 9.98
CA ALA A 415 11.18 -0.78 8.76
C ALA A 415 9.70 -1.17 9.02
N PRO A 416 8.70 -0.52 8.40
CA PRO A 416 8.81 0.49 7.34
C PRO A 416 8.96 1.94 7.84
N LEU A 417 8.74 2.24 9.13
CA LEU A 417 8.77 3.63 9.65
C LEU A 417 10.11 4.33 9.41
N LYS A 418 11.24 3.59 9.49
CA LYS A 418 12.58 4.12 9.16
C LYS A 418 12.69 4.69 7.74
N TRP A 419 11.87 4.21 6.79
CA TRP A 419 11.89 4.68 5.40
C TRP A 419 11.23 6.05 5.25
N PHE A 420 10.21 6.35 6.06
CA PHE A 420 9.41 7.56 5.95
C PHE A 420 9.88 8.67 6.90
N ILE A 421 10.37 8.33 8.10
CA ILE A 421 10.69 9.30 9.15
C ILE A 421 12.13 9.11 9.63
N LYS A 422 13.01 10.07 9.33
CA LYS A 422 14.42 10.07 9.77
C LYS A 422 14.54 10.65 11.19
N GLU A 423 15.25 9.94 12.08
CA GLU A 423 15.38 10.28 13.52
C GLU A 423 15.94 11.69 13.79
N HIS A 424 16.84 12.21 12.93
CA HIS A 424 17.41 13.55 13.09
C HIS A 424 16.38 14.69 12.95
N LYS A 425 15.38 14.53 12.06
CA LYS A 425 14.30 15.53 11.90
C LYS A 425 13.38 15.55 13.11
N VAL A 426 13.09 14.39 13.70
CA VAL A 426 12.25 14.29 14.91
C VAL A 426 12.91 15.01 16.10
N ASN A 427 14.24 14.88 16.24
CA ASN A 427 14.97 15.55 17.33
C ASN A 427 15.03 17.07 17.14
N GLN A 428 15.27 17.56 15.93
CA GLN A 428 15.25 19.01 15.63
C GLN A 428 13.88 19.66 15.94
N TRP A 429 12.78 18.95 15.68
CA TRP A 429 11.43 19.53 15.80
C TRP A 429 10.85 19.36 17.22
N SER A 430 11.47 18.53 18.07
CA SER A 430 11.07 18.29 19.47
C SER A 430 10.97 19.53 20.34
N GLY A 431 11.93 20.45 20.20
CA GLY A 431 11.94 21.71 20.94
C GLY A 431 10.78 22.63 20.54
N TRP A 432 10.48 22.75 19.25
CA TRP A 432 9.45 23.66 18.75
C TRP A 432 8.03 23.20 19.09
N PHE A 433 7.74 21.89 18.99
CA PHE A 433 6.41 21.36 19.32
C PHE A 433 6.06 21.45 20.82
N SER A 434 7.07 21.58 21.68
CA SER A 434 6.89 21.80 23.11
C SER A 434 6.50 23.26 23.45
N THR A 435 6.54 24.18 22.47
CA THR A 435 6.09 25.56 22.64
C THR A 435 4.56 25.66 22.62
N PRO A 436 3.95 26.74 23.18
CA PRO A 436 2.51 26.98 23.09
C PRO A 436 1.98 26.99 21.64
N LYS A 437 2.78 27.50 20.70
CA LYS A 437 2.45 27.49 19.26
C LYS A 437 2.43 26.07 18.70
N GLY A 438 3.40 25.24 19.07
CA GLY A 438 3.44 23.82 18.69
C GLY A 438 2.28 23.00 19.24
N MET A 439 1.90 23.22 20.50
CA MET A 439 0.72 22.58 21.11
C MET A 439 -0.58 23.03 20.43
N LEU A 440 -0.70 24.30 20.06
CA LEU A 440 -1.85 24.80 19.30
C LEU A 440 -1.95 24.13 17.92
N VAL A 441 -0.83 23.88 17.23
CA VAL A 441 -0.83 23.13 15.96
C VAL A 441 -1.35 21.70 16.17
N VAL A 442 -0.90 21.02 17.23
CA VAL A 442 -1.40 19.66 17.57
C VAL A 442 -2.90 19.67 17.81
N VAL A 443 -3.42 20.65 18.55
CA VAL A 443 -4.87 20.79 18.78
C VAL A 443 -5.61 21.13 17.48
N SER A 444 -5.05 22.01 16.65
CA SER A 444 -5.67 22.43 15.39
C SER A 444 -5.79 21.29 14.38
N SER A 445 -4.91 20.28 14.46
CA SER A 445 -4.99 19.07 13.64
C SER A 445 -6.32 18.32 13.81
N ARG A 446 -7.02 18.52 14.94
CA ARG A 446 -8.34 17.93 15.18
C ARG A 446 -9.40 18.40 14.17
N PHE A 447 -9.28 19.63 13.70
CA PHE A 447 -10.23 20.21 12.74
C PHE A 447 -9.88 19.89 11.29
N VAL A 448 -8.76 19.18 11.06
CA VAL A 448 -8.28 18.82 9.72
C VAL A 448 -8.37 17.30 9.54
N PRO A 449 -9.29 16.81 8.67
CA PRO A 449 -9.48 15.38 8.44
C PRO A 449 -8.17 14.65 8.13
N ALA A 450 -8.05 13.41 8.61
CA ALA A 450 -6.89 12.52 8.47
C ALA A 450 -5.56 12.97 9.11
N SER A 451 -5.41 14.24 9.50
CA SER A 451 -4.15 14.75 10.08
C SER A 451 -3.95 14.38 11.55
N ARG A 452 -5.02 14.06 12.28
CA ARG A 452 -5.00 13.78 13.72
C ARG A 452 -4.17 12.55 14.11
N VAL A 453 -4.33 11.43 13.37
CA VAL A 453 -3.66 10.16 13.67
C VAL A 453 -2.13 10.31 13.65
N PRO A 454 -1.51 10.82 12.55
CA PRO A 454 -0.07 11.02 12.55
C PRO A 454 0.37 12.09 13.57
N THR A 455 -0.44 13.12 13.81
CA THR A 455 -0.08 14.21 14.73
C THR A 455 -0.06 13.74 16.19
N PHE A 456 -1.06 13.00 16.65
CA PHE A 456 -1.12 12.50 18.04
C PHE A 456 -0.09 11.40 18.31
N ILE A 457 0.15 10.51 17.34
CA ILE A 457 1.25 9.53 17.43
C ILE A 457 2.60 10.25 17.50
N THR A 458 2.79 11.30 16.69
CA THR A 458 4.02 12.12 16.70
C THR A 458 4.20 12.86 18.02
N ALA A 459 3.14 13.46 18.57
CA ALA A 459 3.13 14.07 19.91
C ALA A 459 3.54 13.05 21.00
N GLY A 460 3.06 11.80 20.87
CA GLY A 460 3.48 10.68 21.73
C GLY A 460 4.97 10.35 21.60
N ILE A 461 5.47 10.19 20.37
CA ILE A 461 6.89 9.93 20.08
C ILE A 461 7.80 11.00 20.72
N MET A 462 7.33 12.25 20.70
CA MET A 462 8.03 13.43 21.23
C MET A 462 7.90 13.58 22.74
N LYS A 463 7.11 12.71 23.40
CA LYS A 463 6.88 12.67 24.85
C LYS A 463 6.41 14.02 25.43
N LEU A 464 5.50 14.70 24.73
CA LEU A 464 4.88 15.94 25.24
C LEU A 464 4.20 15.70 26.60
N ASN A 465 3.94 16.76 27.37
CA ASN A 465 3.31 16.62 28.68
C ASN A 465 1.87 16.09 28.54
N PHE A 466 1.60 14.92 29.13
CA PHE A 466 0.31 14.24 29.05
C PHE A 466 -0.83 15.07 29.65
N ALA A 467 -0.61 15.76 30.78
CA ALA A 467 -1.68 16.52 31.44
C ALA A 467 -2.11 17.72 30.59
N ASN A 468 -1.14 18.49 30.10
CA ASN A 468 -1.41 19.68 29.27
C ASN A 468 -2.05 19.29 27.94
N LEU A 469 -1.50 18.27 27.27
CA LEU A 469 -2.03 17.81 26.00
C LEU A 469 -3.41 17.16 26.18
N GLY A 470 -3.59 16.34 27.22
CA GLY A 470 -4.87 15.71 27.54
C GLY A 470 -5.97 16.74 27.81
N LEU A 471 -5.69 17.77 28.61
CA LEU A 471 -6.66 18.85 28.87
C LEU A 471 -7.03 19.58 27.58
N LEU A 472 -6.04 19.89 26.73
CA LEU A 472 -6.28 20.57 25.46
C LEU A 472 -7.11 19.71 24.49
N LEU A 473 -6.83 18.41 24.40
CA LEU A 473 -7.59 17.46 23.58
C LEU A 473 -9.02 17.31 24.10
N MET A 474 -9.21 17.29 25.43
CA MET A 474 -10.51 17.25 26.06
C MET A 474 -11.35 18.49 25.71
N VAL A 475 -10.78 19.69 25.84
CA VAL A 475 -11.47 20.93 25.47
C VAL A 475 -11.80 20.95 23.98
N ALA A 476 -10.86 20.51 23.13
CA ALA A 476 -11.09 20.45 21.69
C ALA A 476 -12.21 19.46 21.31
N ALA A 477 -12.27 18.29 21.96
CA ALA A 477 -13.35 17.33 21.79
C ALA A 477 -14.70 17.91 22.22
N LEU A 478 -14.74 18.59 23.37
CA LEU A 478 -15.97 19.18 23.90
C LEU A 478 -16.54 20.27 22.98
N ILE A 479 -15.66 21.03 22.31
CA ILE A 479 -16.07 22.08 21.34
C ILE A 479 -16.52 21.46 20.02
N TRP A 480 -15.86 20.38 19.56
CA TRP A 480 -16.06 19.82 18.23
C TRP A 480 -17.25 18.85 18.11
N THR A 481 -17.48 18.03 19.15
CA THR A 481 -18.48 16.95 19.11
C THR A 481 -19.93 17.46 18.98
N PRO A 482 -20.40 18.46 19.78
CA PRO A 482 -21.79 18.91 19.67
C PRO A 482 -22.16 19.51 18.31
N PRO A 483 -21.32 20.33 17.64
CA PRO A 483 -21.58 20.80 16.29
C PRO A 483 -21.76 19.67 15.27
N LEU A 484 -20.94 18.62 15.31
CA LEU A 484 -21.07 17.50 14.38
C LEU A 484 -22.39 16.74 14.58
N ILE A 485 -22.75 16.46 15.83
CA ILE A 485 -24.02 15.80 16.17
C ILE A 485 -25.19 16.68 15.75
N TRP A 486 -25.10 18.00 15.97
CA TRP A 486 -26.12 18.95 15.54
C TRP A 486 -26.28 19.01 14.01
N ILE A 487 -25.17 18.96 13.26
CA ILE A 487 -25.21 18.84 11.79
C ILE A 487 -25.89 17.53 11.38
N GLY A 488 -25.56 16.41 12.03
CA GLY A 488 -26.21 15.11 11.79
C GLY A 488 -27.71 15.13 12.13
N TYR A 489 -28.09 15.83 13.21
CA TYR A 489 -29.48 16.01 13.62
C TYR A 489 -30.29 16.83 12.61
N GLN A 490 -29.74 17.92 12.09
CA GLN A 490 -30.44 18.82 11.16
C GLN A 490 -30.42 18.34 9.71
N PHE A 491 -29.29 17.80 9.26
CA PHE A 491 -29.05 17.48 7.85
C PHE A 491 -28.91 15.99 7.58
N GLY A 492 -29.05 15.13 8.58
CA GLY A 492 -28.89 13.68 8.45
C GLY A 492 -29.75 13.12 7.32
N GLU A 493 -31.06 13.33 7.35
CA GLU A 493 -31.96 12.79 6.32
C GLU A 493 -31.64 13.30 4.90
N SER A 494 -31.34 14.60 4.76
CA SER A 494 -31.02 15.22 3.46
C SER A 494 -29.66 14.78 2.92
N GLY A 495 -28.64 14.69 3.78
CA GLY A 495 -27.30 14.23 3.42
C GLY A 495 -27.30 12.76 2.98
N MET A 496 -28.22 11.96 3.53
CA MET A 496 -28.34 10.53 3.22
C MET A 496 -28.94 10.27 1.83
N GLN A 497 -29.87 11.12 1.38
CA GLN A 497 -30.36 11.09 -0.01
C GLN A 497 -29.24 11.42 -1.02
N VAL A 498 -28.33 12.31 -0.65
CA VAL A 498 -27.15 12.64 -1.45
C VAL A 498 -26.19 11.45 -1.46
N LEU A 499 -25.83 10.88 -0.31
CA LEU A 499 -24.92 9.73 -0.22
C LEU A 499 -25.38 8.52 -1.06
N HIS A 500 -26.69 8.25 -1.13
CA HIS A 500 -27.23 7.16 -1.96
C HIS A 500 -26.95 7.38 -3.46
N LYS A 501 -27.04 8.62 -3.97
CA LYS A 501 -26.65 8.97 -5.35
C LYS A 501 -25.13 8.89 -5.56
N PHE A 502 -24.33 9.10 -4.51
CA PHE A 502 -22.87 9.08 -4.57
C PHE A 502 -22.28 7.67 -4.57
N LYS A 503 -23.04 6.63 -4.19
CA LYS A 503 -22.56 5.23 -4.09
C LYS A 503 -21.93 4.71 -5.40
N SER A 504 -22.43 5.10 -6.58
CA SER A 504 -21.83 4.66 -7.85
C SER A 504 -20.55 5.43 -8.24
N ASN A 505 -20.32 6.61 -7.66
CA ASN A 505 -19.22 7.52 -8.04
C ASN A 505 -18.19 7.74 -6.91
N ALA A 506 -18.36 7.07 -5.77
CA ALA A 506 -17.54 7.27 -4.57
C ALA A 506 -16.03 7.13 -4.84
N LEU A 507 -15.63 6.17 -5.69
CA LEU A 507 -14.23 5.97 -6.07
C LEU A 507 -13.65 7.17 -6.83
N TRP A 508 -14.41 7.76 -7.76
CA TRP A 508 -13.98 8.95 -8.50
C TRP A 508 -13.90 10.20 -7.63
N VAL A 509 -14.79 10.33 -6.65
CA VAL A 509 -14.75 11.43 -5.67
C VAL A 509 -13.52 11.32 -4.77
N ILE A 510 -13.19 10.11 -4.29
CA ILE A 510 -11.98 9.86 -3.50
C ILE A 510 -10.73 10.18 -4.33
N ILE A 511 -10.65 9.70 -5.57
CA ILE A 511 -9.52 10.00 -6.48
C ILE A 511 -9.42 11.52 -6.72
N GLY A 512 -10.54 12.17 -7.01
CA GLY A 512 -10.60 13.63 -7.22
C GLY A 512 -10.13 14.40 -5.99
N PHE A 513 -10.56 14.00 -4.79
CA PHE A 513 -10.12 14.60 -3.53
C PHE A 513 -8.62 14.41 -3.30
N LEU A 514 -8.08 13.21 -3.52
CA LEU A 514 -6.65 12.93 -3.37
C LEU A 514 -5.80 13.72 -4.37
N VAL A 515 -6.25 13.83 -5.63
CA VAL A 515 -5.59 14.65 -6.66
C VAL A 515 -5.64 16.13 -6.30
N ALA A 516 -6.79 16.64 -5.85
CA ALA A 516 -6.94 18.01 -5.40
C ALA A 516 -6.05 18.31 -4.18
N LEU A 517 -6.02 17.42 -3.19
CA LEU A 517 -5.17 17.54 -2.01
C LEU A 517 -3.69 17.54 -2.40
N HIS A 518 -3.27 16.64 -3.30
CA HIS A 518 -1.91 16.64 -3.82
C HIS A 518 -1.57 17.95 -4.54
N PHE A 519 -2.47 18.42 -5.41
CA PHE A 519 -2.29 19.68 -6.15
C PHE A 519 -2.18 20.88 -5.19
N ILE A 520 -3.08 20.99 -4.22
CA ILE A 520 -3.06 22.06 -3.22
C ILE A 520 -1.75 22.03 -2.43
N THR A 521 -1.37 20.87 -1.89
CA THR A 521 -0.20 20.77 -1.01
C THR A 521 1.14 20.92 -1.74
N HIS A 522 1.24 20.46 -2.99
CA HIS A 522 2.52 20.43 -3.72
C HIS A 522 2.70 21.60 -4.69
N TRP A 523 1.61 22.27 -5.08
CA TRP A 523 1.63 23.41 -6.01
C TRP A 523 1.09 24.68 -5.38
N ILE A 524 -0.08 24.69 -4.74
CA ILE A 524 -0.65 25.94 -4.20
C ILE A 524 0.07 26.39 -2.92
N VAL A 525 0.19 25.54 -1.90
CA VAL A 525 0.80 25.92 -0.62
C VAL A 525 2.23 26.46 -0.79
N PRO A 526 3.11 25.87 -1.63
CA PRO A 526 4.45 26.44 -1.85
C PRO A 526 4.43 27.83 -2.49
N THR A 527 3.44 28.18 -3.34
CA THR A 527 3.36 29.54 -3.94
C THR A 527 3.19 30.66 -2.91
N LEU A 528 2.70 30.34 -1.72
CA LEU A 528 2.47 31.31 -0.66
C LEU A 528 3.79 31.83 -0.02
N THR A 529 4.89 31.10 -0.21
CA THR A 529 6.20 31.46 0.35
C THR A 529 7.19 31.82 -0.77
N TRP A 530 8.11 32.75 -0.53
CA TRP A 530 9.16 33.09 -1.50
C TRP A 530 10.00 31.86 -1.89
N ARG A 531 10.42 31.07 -0.90
CA ARG A 531 11.17 29.82 -1.09
C ARG A 531 10.37 28.81 -1.92
N GLY A 532 9.08 28.64 -1.62
CA GLY A 532 8.23 27.71 -2.36
C GLY A 532 7.94 28.15 -3.80
N ARG A 533 7.89 29.47 -4.10
CA ARG A 533 7.85 29.96 -5.49
C ARG A 533 9.10 29.55 -6.27
N ARG A 534 10.29 29.67 -5.68
CA ARG A 534 11.55 29.21 -6.30
C ARG A 534 11.60 27.69 -6.46
N GLN A 535 11.06 26.93 -5.51
CA GLN A 535 10.89 25.47 -5.65
C GLN A 535 9.97 25.10 -6.81
N ILE A 536 8.91 25.86 -7.08
CA ILE A 536 8.03 25.63 -8.24
C ILE A 536 8.80 25.88 -9.54
N ILE A 537 9.60 26.94 -9.62
CA ILE A 537 10.47 27.19 -10.80
C ILE A 537 11.39 25.98 -11.02
N MET A 538 12.04 25.48 -9.96
CA MET A 538 12.85 24.26 -10.03
C MET A 538 12.05 23.07 -10.57
N LYS A 539 10.85 22.79 -10.00
CA LYS A 539 9.98 21.70 -10.46
C LYS A 539 9.62 21.85 -11.94
N VAL A 540 9.15 23.03 -12.35
CA VAL A 540 8.74 23.32 -13.73
C VAL A 540 9.91 23.16 -14.68
N ARG A 541 11.10 23.70 -14.36
CA ARG A 541 12.30 23.52 -15.18
C ARG A 541 12.71 22.05 -15.27
N ASN A 542 12.66 21.31 -14.16
CA ASN A 542 12.94 19.87 -14.14
C ASN A 542 11.96 19.08 -15.02
N TYR A 543 10.70 19.50 -15.15
CA TYR A 543 9.76 18.88 -16.09
C TYR A 543 10.02 19.27 -17.55
N LEU A 544 10.25 20.56 -17.81
CA LEU A 544 10.36 21.08 -19.18
C LEU A 544 11.72 20.84 -19.84
N GLN A 545 12.80 20.70 -19.06
CA GLN A 545 14.15 20.49 -19.58
C GLN A 545 14.56 19.03 -19.42
N PRO A 546 14.62 18.24 -20.52
CA PRO A 546 14.94 16.83 -20.42
C PRO A 546 16.33 16.54 -19.85
N SER A 547 17.29 17.46 -20.00
CA SER A 547 18.63 17.33 -19.41
C SER A 547 18.60 17.21 -17.87
N LEU A 548 17.53 17.70 -17.22
CA LEU A 548 17.32 17.65 -15.77
C LEU A 548 16.45 16.46 -15.33
N TRP A 549 15.96 15.64 -16.27
CA TRP A 549 15.10 14.50 -15.93
C TRP A 549 15.83 13.49 -15.04
N PRO A 550 15.08 12.75 -14.20
CA PRO A 550 15.62 11.65 -13.42
C PRO A 550 16.41 10.68 -14.31
N SER A 551 17.57 10.23 -13.83
CA SER A 551 18.48 9.36 -14.60
C SER A 551 17.79 8.13 -15.18
N TRP A 552 16.87 7.49 -14.45
CA TRP A 552 16.18 6.30 -14.95
C TRP A 552 15.34 6.57 -16.21
N LEU A 553 14.71 7.73 -16.31
CA LEU A 553 13.88 8.13 -17.44
C LEU A 553 14.76 8.55 -18.62
N LEU A 554 15.79 9.35 -18.35
CA LEU A 554 16.72 9.83 -19.37
C LEU A 554 17.53 8.67 -20.01
N PHE A 555 17.96 7.69 -19.22
CA PHE A 555 18.72 6.55 -19.77
C PHE A 555 17.83 5.43 -20.32
N LEU A 556 16.49 5.50 -20.19
CA LEU A 556 15.60 4.45 -20.70
C LEU A 556 15.73 4.26 -22.23
N PRO A 557 15.67 5.31 -23.08
CA PRO A 557 15.86 5.12 -24.52
C PRO A 557 17.27 4.66 -24.89
N VAL A 558 18.28 5.04 -24.08
CA VAL A 558 19.66 4.57 -24.26
C VAL A 558 19.76 3.07 -24.05
N ARG A 559 19.15 2.54 -22.98
CA ARG A 559 19.12 1.10 -22.68
C ARG A 559 18.40 0.32 -23.78
N ILE A 560 17.25 0.82 -24.24
CA ILE A 560 16.52 0.23 -25.38
C ILE A 560 17.41 0.22 -26.63
N GLY A 561 18.14 1.32 -26.88
CA GLY A 561 19.06 1.42 -28.00
C GLY A 561 20.22 0.43 -27.97
N VAL A 562 20.83 0.22 -26.80
CA VAL A 562 21.86 -0.81 -26.63
C VAL A 562 21.31 -2.19 -26.98
N ILE A 563 20.13 -2.56 -26.46
CA ILE A 563 19.49 -3.85 -26.77
C ILE A 563 19.21 -3.98 -28.27
N PHE A 564 18.60 -2.96 -28.88
CA PHE A 564 18.25 -2.97 -30.31
C PHE A 564 19.49 -3.10 -31.21
N LEU A 565 20.54 -2.30 -30.96
CA LEU A 565 21.78 -2.36 -31.71
C LEU A 565 22.51 -3.70 -31.50
N SER A 566 22.55 -4.22 -30.28
CA SER A 566 23.10 -5.55 -29.97
C SER A 566 22.35 -6.68 -30.70
N LEU A 567 21.02 -6.62 -30.77
CA LEU A 567 20.20 -7.58 -31.52
C LEU A 567 20.50 -7.53 -33.02
N ARG A 568 20.70 -6.34 -33.60
CA ARG A 568 21.09 -6.18 -35.01
C ARG A 568 22.39 -6.92 -35.34
N HIS A 569 23.32 -7.00 -34.38
CA HIS A 569 24.59 -7.73 -34.51
C HIS A 569 24.51 -9.19 -34.03
N ARG A 570 23.31 -9.70 -33.70
CA ARG A 570 23.05 -11.07 -33.22
C ARG A 570 23.85 -11.45 -31.96
N SER A 571 24.20 -10.48 -31.12
CA SER A 571 24.92 -10.71 -29.86
C SER A 571 24.51 -9.68 -28.82
N LEU A 572 23.86 -10.14 -27.75
CA LEU A 572 23.39 -9.31 -26.64
C LEU A 572 24.53 -8.69 -25.82
N THR A 573 25.74 -9.25 -25.89
CA THR A 573 26.91 -8.79 -25.14
C THR A 573 28.00 -8.18 -26.03
N ALA A 574 27.69 -7.88 -27.30
CA ALA A 574 28.64 -7.32 -28.26
C ALA A 574 29.40 -6.10 -27.71
N PHE A 575 28.71 -5.16 -27.06
CA PHE A 575 29.34 -3.96 -26.50
C PHE A 575 30.47 -4.27 -25.51
N ALA A 576 30.36 -5.33 -24.71
CA ALA A 576 31.36 -5.70 -23.71
C ALA A 576 32.69 -6.14 -24.33
N SER A 577 32.69 -6.52 -25.61
CA SER A 577 33.88 -6.89 -26.36
C SER A 577 34.46 -5.73 -27.20
N ALA A 578 33.95 -4.50 -27.04
CA ALA A 578 34.41 -3.34 -27.81
C ALA A 578 35.88 -2.99 -27.57
N ASN A 579 36.37 -3.15 -26.34
CA ASN A 579 37.75 -2.80 -25.95
C ASN A 579 38.46 -3.97 -25.25
N PRO A 580 38.99 -4.96 -25.97
CA PRO A 580 39.71 -6.08 -25.37
C PRO A 580 40.91 -5.66 -24.49
N SER A 581 41.47 -4.47 -24.71
CA SER A 581 42.58 -3.90 -23.93
C SER A 581 42.22 -3.51 -22.49
N PHE A 582 40.94 -3.29 -22.19
CA PHE A 582 40.46 -2.94 -20.85
C PHE A 582 40.04 -4.16 -20.01
N GLY A 583 40.35 -5.36 -20.48
CA GLY A 583 39.99 -6.61 -19.82
C GLY A 583 38.71 -7.21 -20.37
N ARG A 584 38.10 -8.11 -19.59
CA ARG A 584 37.08 -9.04 -20.09
C ARG A 584 35.77 -8.34 -20.47
N ILE A 585 35.37 -7.28 -19.77
CA ILE A 585 34.11 -6.56 -20.03
C ILE A 585 34.30 -5.22 -20.73
N GLY A 586 35.52 -4.94 -21.23
CA GLY A 586 35.79 -3.82 -22.12
C GLY A 586 35.57 -2.42 -21.53
N GLY A 587 35.72 -2.27 -20.20
CA GLY A 587 35.47 -1.02 -19.50
C GLY A 587 33.99 -0.70 -19.29
N PHE A 588 33.16 -1.74 -19.16
CA PHE A 588 31.76 -1.61 -18.77
C PHE A 588 31.62 -1.10 -17.33
N MET A 589 30.46 -0.51 -17.00
CA MET A 589 30.16 -0.09 -15.62
C MET A 589 30.35 -1.25 -14.64
N GLY A 590 31.26 -1.09 -13.68
CA GLY A 590 31.62 -2.12 -12.71
C GLY A 590 33.10 -2.55 -12.76
N ASP A 591 33.84 -2.18 -13.80
CA ASP A 591 35.30 -2.33 -13.82
C ASP A 591 35.98 -1.40 -12.81
N ALA A 592 37.10 -1.85 -12.24
CA ALA A 592 37.91 -1.07 -11.31
C ALA A 592 38.61 0.08 -12.05
N LYS A 593 38.56 1.29 -11.50
CA LYS A 593 39.20 2.48 -12.11
C LYS A 593 40.70 2.29 -12.31
N SER A 594 41.39 1.66 -11.35
CA SER A 594 42.82 1.38 -11.48
C SER A 594 43.12 0.41 -12.61
N LEU A 595 42.24 -0.57 -12.87
CA LEU A 595 42.39 -1.50 -13.99
C LEU A 595 42.34 -0.78 -15.34
N LEU A 596 41.42 0.19 -15.49
CA LEU A 596 41.27 0.97 -16.72
C LEU A 596 42.42 1.95 -16.92
N LEU A 597 43.00 2.49 -15.85
CA LEU A 597 44.13 3.42 -15.91
C LEU A 597 45.50 2.74 -16.01
N ARG A 598 45.63 1.50 -15.52
CA ARG A 598 46.91 0.75 -15.48
C ARG A 598 47.64 0.67 -16.82
N PRO A 599 46.97 0.42 -17.96
CA PRO A 599 47.66 0.44 -19.25
C PRO A 599 48.38 1.77 -19.50
N PHE A 600 47.79 2.88 -19.05
CA PHE A 600 48.25 4.25 -19.32
C PHE A 600 49.30 4.77 -18.34
N GLN A 601 49.59 4.05 -17.25
CA GLN A 601 50.40 4.54 -16.13
C GLN A 601 51.82 5.00 -16.51
N ARG A 602 52.38 4.49 -17.62
CA ARG A 602 53.72 4.86 -18.12
C ARG A 602 53.74 6.13 -18.97
N ASP A 603 52.58 6.67 -19.35
CA ASP A 603 52.48 7.92 -20.10
C ASP A 603 52.43 9.09 -19.12
N SER A 604 53.24 10.13 -19.34
CA SER A 604 53.26 11.34 -18.51
C SER A 604 51.95 12.12 -18.54
N ARG A 605 51.08 11.85 -19.54
CA ARG A 605 49.73 12.41 -19.64
C ARG A 605 48.70 11.62 -18.84
N CYS A 606 49.06 10.52 -18.18
CA CYS A 606 48.16 9.81 -17.26
C CYS A 606 48.37 10.32 -15.82
N VAL A 607 47.28 10.48 -15.07
CA VAL A 607 47.37 10.85 -13.65
C VAL A 607 48.14 9.77 -12.87
N PRO A 608 49.10 10.14 -12.00
CA PRO A 608 49.68 9.19 -11.06
C PRO A 608 48.61 8.66 -10.10
N PHE A 609 48.62 7.36 -9.87
CA PHE A 609 47.69 6.70 -8.94
C PHE A 609 48.32 5.46 -8.29
N VAL A 610 47.74 5.05 -7.17
CA VAL A 610 47.96 3.75 -6.51
C VAL A 610 46.61 3.14 -6.14
N GLY A 611 46.44 1.84 -6.41
CA GLY A 611 45.28 1.07 -5.96
C GLY A 611 45.54 0.50 -4.57
N LEU A 612 44.55 0.56 -3.70
CA LEU A 612 44.61 0.10 -2.32
C LEU A 612 43.56 -1.00 -2.15
N ALA A 613 43.99 -2.26 -2.07
CA ALA A 613 43.08 -3.40 -1.97
C ALA A 613 42.78 -3.78 -0.52
N MET A 614 41.55 -4.18 -0.24
CA MET A 614 41.14 -4.68 1.08
C MET A 614 41.79 -6.02 1.43
N GLU A 615 42.27 -6.76 0.43
CA GLU A 615 43.02 -8.01 0.60
C GLU A 615 44.39 -7.78 1.28
N ASP A 616 44.98 -6.60 1.11
CA ASP A 616 46.26 -6.25 1.72
C ASP A 616 46.12 -6.00 3.24
N ALA A 617 47.20 -6.16 3.99
CA ALA A 617 47.22 -5.78 5.41
C ALA A 617 47.05 -4.25 5.56
N SER A 618 46.43 -3.80 6.65
CA SER A 618 46.17 -2.37 6.87
C SER A 618 47.46 -1.54 6.94
N GLU A 619 48.53 -2.13 7.47
CA GLU A 619 49.86 -1.53 7.55
C GLU A 619 50.46 -1.32 6.16
N VAL A 620 50.31 -2.29 5.26
CA VAL A 620 50.81 -2.22 3.87
C VAL A 620 50.10 -1.12 3.11
N ARG A 621 48.75 -1.09 3.14
CA ARG A 621 47.97 0.00 2.53
C ARG A 621 48.38 1.38 3.05
N MET A 622 48.59 1.50 4.36
CA MET A 622 49.00 2.76 4.99
C MET A 622 50.39 3.19 4.52
N GLN A 623 51.33 2.24 4.41
CA GLN A 623 52.69 2.50 3.93
C GLN A 623 52.69 2.94 2.46
N GLU A 624 51.96 2.24 1.59
CA GLU A 624 51.83 2.60 0.17
C GLU A 624 51.19 3.97 -0.03
N ALA A 625 50.10 4.25 0.68
CA ALA A 625 49.43 5.54 0.60
C ALA A 625 50.31 6.70 1.09
N LYS A 626 51.07 6.50 2.18
CA LYS A 626 52.02 7.50 2.69
C LYS A 626 53.20 7.70 1.74
N ALA A 627 53.74 6.63 1.16
CA ALA A 627 54.80 6.72 0.15
C ALA A 627 54.31 7.48 -1.10
N PHE A 628 53.09 7.18 -1.56
CA PHE A 628 52.46 7.91 -2.66
C PHE A 628 52.28 9.40 -2.34
N ALA A 629 51.81 9.72 -1.13
CA ALA A 629 51.65 11.10 -0.67
C ALA A 629 52.99 11.86 -0.57
N ALA A 630 54.06 11.18 -0.12
CA ALA A 630 55.40 11.77 -0.07
C ALA A 630 55.94 12.10 -1.46
N CYS A 631 55.66 11.25 -2.47
CA CYS A 631 56.09 11.47 -3.85
C CYS A 631 55.29 12.55 -4.59
N HIS A 632 54.00 12.71 -4.30
CA HIS A 632 53.11 13.54 -5.11
C HIS A 632 52.55 14.79 -4.41
N GLY A 633 52.69 14.89 -3.09
CA GLY A 633 52.18 15.99 -2.28
C GLY A 633 50.65 16.00 -2.14
N TYR A 634 50.16 16.92 -1.31
CA TYR A 634 48.72 17.18 -1.14
C TYR A 634 48.28 18.38 -1.98
N PRO A 635 46.99 18.45 -2.39
CA PRO A 635 45.91 17.50 -2.10
C PRO A 635 45.96 16.23 -2.97
N LEU A 636 45.36 15.15 -2.45
CA LEU A 636 45.14 13.88 -3.13
C LEU A 636 43.65 13.59 -3.27
N VAL A 637 43.28 12.70 -4.18
CA VAL A 637 41.90 12.28 -4.38
C VAL A 637 41.78 10.79 -4.08
N LEU A 638 40.96 10.44 -3.09
CA LEU A 638 40.64 9.06 -2.74
C LEU A 638 39.25 8.73 -3.29
N LYS A 639 39.14 7.67 -4.08
CA LYS A 639 37.87 7.24 -4.69
C LYS A 639 37.71 5.73 -4.55
N PRO A 640 36.49 5.19 -4.48
CA PRO A 640 36.30 3.76 -4.60
C PRO A 640 36.68 3.25 -5.99
N GLU A 641 37.22 2.03 -6.04
CA GLU A 641 37.60 1.37 -7.30
C GLU A 641 36.40 1.19 -8.23
N VAL A 642 35.26 0.76 -7.69
CA VAL A 642 34.01 0.59 -8.43
C VAL A 642 32.98 1.59 -7.91
N SER A 643 32.75 2.67 -8.67
CA SER A 643 31.70 3.66 -8.37
C SER A 643 31.34 4.46 -9.61
N CYS A 644 30.15 5.08 -9.61
CA CYS A 644 29.67 5.94 -10.69
C CYS A 644 29.31 7.33 -10.15
N ASN A 645 29.25 8.34 -11.03
CA ASN A 645 28.79 9.70 -10.71
C ASN A 645 29.53 10.39 -9.54
N GLY A 646 30.80 10.03 -9.31
CA GLY A 646 31.61 10.59 -8.23
C GLY A 646 31.28 10.03 -6.83
N ALA A 647 30.41 9.03 -6.70
CA ALA A 647 30.03 8.48 -5.42
C ALA A 647 31.25 7.99 -4.60
N GLY A 648 31.26 8.35 -3.32
CA GLY A 648 32.33 7.99 -2.38
C GLY A 648 33.66 8.75 -2.55
N LEU A 649 33.75 9.71 -3.48
CA LEU A 649 34.97 10.52 -3.68
C LEU A 649 35.28 11.38 -2.45
N ARG A 650 36.57 11.48 -2.10
CA ARG A 650 37.09 12.32 -1.01
C ARG A 650 38.34 13.07 -1.47
N TYR A 651 38.44 14.33 -1.07
CA TYR A 651 39.68 15.11 -1.20
C TYR A 651 40.46 15.03 0.11
N VAL A 652 41.73 14.65 0.02
CA VAL A 652 42.63 14.50 1.15
C VAL A 652 43.64 15.63 1.08
N ARG A 653 43.59 16.57 2.02
CA ARG A 653 44.43 17.77 2.03
C ARG A 653 45.66 17.64 2.93
N ASN A 654 45.67 16.68 3.85
CA ASN A 654 46.79 16.46 4.77
C ASN A 654 46.94 14.98 5.18
N SER A 655 48.00 14.69 5.92
CA SER A 655 48.35 13.32 6.35
C SER A 655 47.41 12.73 7.41
N GLU A 656 46.84 13.59 8.25
CA GLU A 656 45.87 13.18 9.27
C GLU A 656 44.58 12.65 8.62
N GLN A 657 44.05 13.39 7.65
CA GLN A 657 42.90 12.98 6.83
C GLN A 657 43.17 11.66 6.11
N LEU A 658 44.36 11.52 5.50
CA LEU A 658 44.73 10.29 4.80
C LEU A 658 44.68 9.08 5.75
N THR A 659 45.31 9.21 6.92
CA THR A 659 45.38 8.14 7.92
C THR A 659 44.00 7.77 8.44
N ARG A 660 43.16 8.78 8.71
CA ARG A 660 41.78 8.58 9.17
C ARG A 660 40.95 7.82 8.15
N TRP A 661 40.93 8.26 6.89
CA TRP A 661 40.12 7.63 5.85
C TRP A 661 40.54 6.18 5.58
N LEU A 662 41.84 5.90 5.61
CA LEU A 662 42.36 4.54 5.46
C LEU A 662 41.95 3.63 6.63
N SER A 663 41.83 4.16 7.85
CA SER A 663 41.40 3.38 9.03
C SER A 663 39.92 2.95 8.98
N VAL A 664 39.08 3.71 8.27
CA VAL A 664 37.62 3.44 8.16
C VAL A 664 37.22 2.89 6.79
N MET A 665 38.20 2.59 5.93
CA MET A 665 38.03 1.99 4.62
C MET A 665 37.39 0.59 4.76
N LYS A 666 36.40 0.29 3.91
CA LYS A 666 35.62 -0.96 3.95
C LYS A 666 35.63 -1.72 2.62
N GLU A 667 36.33 -1.18 1.64
CA GLU A 667 36.26 -1.58 0.24
C GLU A 667 37.49 -1.07 -0.50
N ASP A 668 37.78 -1.64 -1.67
CA ASP A 668 38.93 -1.24 -2.48
C ASP A 668 38.82 0.21 -2.97
N MET A 669 39.93 0.93 -2.85
CA MET A 669 40.03 2.36 -3.14
C MET A 669 41.19 2.63 -4.10
N ILE A 670 41.11 3.70 -4.86
CA ILE A 670 42.19 4.27 -5.66
C ILE A 670 42.56 5.64 -5.08
N LEU A 671 43.85 5.85 -4.83
CA LEU A 671 44.42 7.13 -4.43
C LEU A 671 45.12 7.75 -5.64
N GLN A 672 44.71 8.96 -6.03
CA GLN A 672 45.19 9.66 -7.21
C GLN A 672 45.77 11.02 -6.85
N LYS A 673 46.76 11.49 -7.61
CA LYS A 673 47.23 12.88 -7.51
C LYS A 673 46.10 13.84 -7.93
N PHE A 674 45.85 14.89 -7.15
CA PHE A 674 44.93 15.94 -7.58
C PHE A 674 45.56 16.77 -8.71
N ILE A 675 44.83 16.93 -9.83
CA ILE A 675 45.24 17.76 -10.96
C ILE A 675 44.32 18.99 -10.98
N PRO A 676 44.82 20.22 -10.74
CA PRO A 676 44.01 21.42 -10.80
C PRO A 676 43.70 21.84 -12.25
N GLY A 677 42.73 22.73 -12.41
CA GLY A 677 42.36 23.32 -13.71
C GLY A 677 40.98 22.90 -14.21
N LEU A 678 40.75 23.16 -15.49
CA LEU A 678 39.51 22.88 -16.21
C LEU A 678 39.39 21.38 -16.52
N GLU A 679 38.19 20.82 -16.36
CA GLU A 679 37.91 19.41 -16.65
C GLU A 679 37.03 19.27 -17.90
N PHE A 680 37.46 18.40 -18.83
CA PHE A 680 36.74 18.07 -20.05
C PHE A 680 36.53 16.57 -20.16
N GLU A 681 35.36 16.17 -20.62
CA GLU A 681 35.07 14.80 -21.06
C GLU A 681 35.27 14.71 -22.57
N VAL A 682 36.09 13.76 -23.02
CA VAL A 682 36.39 13.49 -24.42
C VAL A 682 35.85 12.11 -24.78
N VAL A 683 34.95 12.04 -25.75
CA VAL A 683 34.53 10.76 -26.33
C VAL A 683 35.33 10.53 -27.59
N TRP A 684 36.14 9.48 -27.61
CA TRP A 684 37.01 9.13 -28.73
C TRP A 684 36.65 7.75 -29.27
N SER A 685 36.74 7.59 -30.58
CA SER A 685 36.56 6.29 -31.22
C SER A 685 37.49 6.05 -32.40
N ARG A 686 37.68 4.77 -32.72
CA ARG A 686 38.45 4.27 -33.86
C ARG A 686 37.80 3.03 -34.43
N SER A 687 37.45 3.07 -35.72
CA SER A 687 36.91 1.91 -36.42
C SER A 687 37.90 0.74 -36.40
N PRO A 688 37.43 -0.50 -36.20
CA PRO A 688 38.29 -1.67 -36.27
C PRO A 688 39.04 -1.78 -37.61
N GLY A 689 40.34 -2.10 -37.55
CA GLY A 689 41.20 -2.24 -38.73
C GLY A 689 41.63 -0.92 -39.39
N LYS A 690 41.23 0.24 -38.86
CA LYS A 690 41.69 1.56 -39.32
C LYS A 690 42.59 2.20 -38.28
N ASP A 691 43.60 2.94 -38.75
CA ASP A 691 44.49 3.70 -37.87
C ASP A 691 43.96 5.10 -37.52
N ASN A 692 42.96 5.64 -38.21
CA ASN A 692 42.49 6.99 -37.92
C ASN A 692 41.40 6.98 -36.84
N GLY A 693 41.74 7.47 -35.65
CA GLY A 693 40.77 7.78 -34.59
C GLY A 693 40.24 9.21 -34.70
N HIS A 694 39.09 9.48 -34.09
CA HIS A 694 38.52 10.82 -34.04
C HIS A 694 37.77 11.07 -32.73
N ILE A 695 37.64 12.35 -32.37
CA ILE A 695 36.86 12.80 -31.22
C ILE A 695 35.40 12.96 -31.65
N MET A 696 34.49 12.20 -31.03
CA MET A 696 33.06 12.24 -31.30
C MET A 696 32.33 13.33 -30.49
N ALA A 697 32.82 13.61 -29.29
CA ALA A 697 32.28 14.67 -28.44
C ALA A 697 33.35 15.23 -27.50
N LEU A 698 33.24 16.53 -27.21
CA LEU A 698 34.03 17.24 -26.20
C LEU A 698 33.08 18.02 -25.30
N VAL A 699 33.05 17.71 -24.00
CA VAL A 699 32.13 18.32 -23.04
C VAL A 699 32.93 18.97 -21.92
N HIS A 700 32.79 20.28 -21.76
CA HIS A 700 33.35 21.00 -20.63
C HIS A 700 32.48 20.79 -19.38
N LYS A 701 33.11 20.36 -18.30
CA LYS A 701 32.52 20.18 -16.98
C LYS A 701 32.75 21.45 -16.16
N GLN A 702 31.84 22.42 -16.30
CA GLN A 702 31.93 23.74 -15.68
C GLN A 702 31.51 23.71 -14.21
N GLU A 703 32.34 24.30 -13.36
CA GLU A 703 31.99 24.60 -11.97
C GLU A 703 30.80 25.55 -11.91
N VAL A 704 29.95 25.33 -10.91
CA VAL A 704 28.79 26.17 -10.64
C VAL A 704 29.14 27.05 -9.46
N VAL A 705 29.13 28.36 -9.66
CA VAL A 705 29.63 29.32 -8.69
C VAL A 705 28.57 30.39 -8.46
N VAL A 706 28.30 30.69 -7.20
CA VAL A 706 27.55 31.89 -6.79
C VAL A 706 28.51 32.95 -6.28
N THR A 707 28.21 34.21 -6.55
CA THR A 707 29.01 35.35 -6.10
C THR A 707 28.24 36.07 -5.01
N GLY A 708 28.86 36.30 -3.86
CA GLY A 708 28.26 37.05 -2.76
C GLY A 708 28.02 38.50 -3.13
N ASP A 709 26.90 39.03 -2.64
CA ASP A 709 26.52 40.43 -2.72
C ASP A 709 26.77 41.17 -1.39
N GLY A 710 27.15 40.44 -0.32
CA GLY A 710 27.35 40.98 1.02
C GLY A 710 26.09 41.12 1.86
N GLU A 711 24.92 40.77 1.32
CA GLU A 711 23.62 40.92 1.98
C GLU A 711 22.89 39.58 2.13
N GLN A 712 22.90 38.75 1.08
CA GLN A 712 22.16 37.50 1.01
C GLN A 712 22.94 36.33 1.58
N THR A 713 22.20 35.40 2.17
CA THR A 713 22.74 34.11 2.62
C THR A 713 23.08 33.20 1.45
N LEU A 714 23.96 32.21 1.68
CA LEU A 714 24.29 31.21 0.66
C LEU A 714 23.04 30.47 0.15
N GLU A 715 22.08 30.16 1.03
CA GLU A 715 20.80 29.57 0.62
C GLU A 715 20.04 30.47 -0.37
N GLU A 716 19.95 31.76 -0.09
CA GLU A 716 19.22 32.71 -0.94
C GLU A 716 19.89 32.87 -2.30
N LEU A 717 21.22 32.98 -2.33
CA LEU A 717 22.01 33.05 -3.56
C LEU A 717 21.81 31.81 -4.44
N ILE A 718 21.74 30.60 -3.85
CA ILE A 718 21.46 29.36 -4.59
C ILE A 718 20.05 29.38 -5.22
N TRP A 719 19.04 29.87 -4.49
CA TRP A 719 17.66 29.94 -5.00
C TRP A 719 17.46 31.04 -6.05
N LEU A 720 18.28 32.09 -6.01
CA LEU A 720 18.23 33.22 -6.94
C LEU A 720 19.01 32.95 -8.23
N ASP A 721 20.07 32.14 -8.17
CA ASP A 721 20.89 31.83 -9.33
C ASP A 721 20.10 31.06 -10.41
N ASP A 722 20.24 31.51 -11.65
CA ASP A 722 19.49 30.98 -12.80
C ASP A 722 19.84 29.54 -13.15
N PHE A 723 21.04 29.06 -12.83
CA PHE A 723 21.40 27.67 -13.06
C PHE A 723 21.19 26.82 -11.81
N ALA A 724 21.64 27.31 -10.65
CA ALA A 724 21.67 26.58 -9.41
C ALA A 724 20.27 26.25 -8.90
N VAL A 725 19.28 27.12 -9.15
CA VAL A 725 17.88 26.90 -8.77
C VAL A 725 17.33 25.57 -9.26
N SER A 726 17.70 25.13 -10.46
CA SER A 726 17.23 23.87 -11.06
C SER A 726 17.70 22.63 -10.30
N ARG A 727 18.78 22.76 -9.53
CA ARG A 727 19.36 21.70 -8.69
C ARG A 727 19.57 22.19 -7.26
N ALA A 728 18.78 23.15 -6.81
CA ALA A 728 18.97 23.81 -5.51
C ALA A 728 19.02 22.80 -4.37
N GLU A 729 18.12 21.80 -4.35
CA GLU A 729 18.11 20.76 -3.31
C GLU A 729 19.44 20.02 -3.17
N LEU A 730 20.17 19.80 -4.28
CA LEU A 730 21.48 19.17 -4.26
C LEU A 730 22.53 20.07 -3.61
N TYR A 731 22.56 21.35 -3.97
CA TYR A 731 23.51 22.30 -3.39
C TYR A 731 23.20 22.60 -1.92
N LEU A 732 21.92 22.72 -1.57
CA LEU A 732 21.51 22.91 -0.17
C LEU A 732 21.96 21.74 0.70
N GLN A 733 21.83 20.51 0.22
CA GLN A 733 22.32 19.33 0.94
C GLN A 733 23.85 19.31 1.05
N GLY A 734 24.56 19.75 0.01
CA GLY A 734 26.02 19.80 0.00
C GLY A 734 26.59 20.87 0.94
N HIS A 735 25.84 21.93 1.23
CA HIS A 735 26.30 23.12 1.97
C HIS A 735 25.51 23.37 3.27
N ASP A 736 24.83 22.35 3.82
CA ASP A 736 23.87 22.46 4.95
C ASP A 736 24.38 23.27 6.16
N ARG A 737 25.69 23.20 6.44
CA ARG A 737 26.34 23.92 7.55
C ARG A 737 26.53 25.42 7.31
N GLU A 738 26.64 25.84 6.06
CA GLU A 738 26.96 27.22 5.68
C GLU A 738 25.76 27.97 5.07
N LEU A 739 24.58 27.34 4.97
CA LEU A 739 23.42 27.92 4.29
C LEU A 739 22.98 29.30 4.82
N THR A 740 23.15 29.53 6.13
CA THR A 740 22.75 30.78 6.79
C THR A 740 23.85 31.85 6.79
N ARG A 741 25.04 31.52 6.27
CA ARG A 741 26.16 32.46 6.17
C ARG A 741 25.89 33.47 5.06
N VAL A 742 26.02 34.76 5.37
CA VAL A 742 26.05 35.82 4.37
C VAL A 742 27.41 35.80 3.66
N VAL A 743 27.40 35.72 2.33
CA VAL A 743 28.62 35.65 1.53
C VAL A 743 29.10 37.07 1.22
N PRO A 744 30.33 37.46 1.64
CA PRO A 744 30.89 38.78 1.36
C PRO A 744 30.83 39.18 -0.12
N ALA A 745 30.64 40.47 -0.37
CA ALA A 745 30.55 41.03 -1.72
C ALA A 745 31.77 40.64 -2.58
N GLY A 746 31.53 40.06 -3.75
CA GLY A 746 32.58 39.62 -4.69
C GLY A 746 33.24 38.28 -4.36
N GLN A 747 32.98 37.70 -3.19
CA GLN A 747 33.49 36.36 -2.85
C GLN A 747 32.73 35.30 -3.66
N LYS A 748 33.48 34.41 -4.32
CA LYS A 748 32.94 33.29 -5.09
C LYS A 748 32.86 32.03 -4.24
N VAL A 749 31.72 31.34 -4.29
CA VAL A 749 31.50 30.05 -3.64
C VAL A 749 31.17 29.00 -4.70
N ILE A 750 32.00 27.97 -4.79
CA ILE A 750 31.79 26.83 -5.69
C ILE A 750 30.75 25.92 -5.04
N LEU A 751 29.64 25.68 -5.74
CA LEU A 751 28.52 24.90 -5.24
C LEU A 751 28.69 23.39 -5.47
N ASN A 752 29.30 22.99 -6.59
CA ASN A 752 29.48 21.58 -6.93
C ASN A 752 30.59 20.92 -6.10
N LEU A 753 30.38 19.66 -5.68
CA LEU A 753 31.31 18.94 -4.82
C LEU A 753 32.46 18.27 -5.59
N SER A 754 32.22 17.87 -6.84
CA SER A 754 33.26 17.33 -7.73
C SER A 754 32.95 17.66 -9.19
N GLY A 755 33.84 17.26 -10.10
CA GLY A 755 33.67 17.37 -11.55
C GLY A 755 32.51 16.56 -12.14
N SER A 756 31.81 15.73 -11.36
CA SER A 756 30.72 14.90 -11.88
C SER A 756 29.40 15.67 -12.01
N TYR A 757 28.65 15.40 -13.08
CA TYR A 757 27.27 15.87 -13.20
C TYR A 757 26.42 15.47 -11.98
N GLY A 758 26.62 14.28 -11.40
CA GLY A 758 25.90 13.86 -10.19
C GLY A 758 26.01 14.84 -9.01
N HIS A 759 27.10 15.61 -8.95
CA HIS A 759 27.41 16.57 -7.90
C HIS A 759 27.17 18.04 -8.28
N GLY A 760 26.42 18.30 -9.35
CA GLY A 760 25.93 19.64 -9.66
C GLY A 760 26.61 20.32 -10.84
N VAL A 761 27.69 19.76 -11.38
CA VAL A 761 28.42 20.38 -12.50
C VAL A 761 27.55 20.65 -13.71
N ARG A 762 27.83 21.78 -14.37
CA ARG A 762 27.23 22.14 -15.65
C ARG A 762 28.02 21.50 -16.79
N CYS A 763 27.33 20.70 -17.61
CA CYS A 763 27.92 20.08 -18.80
C CYS A 763 27.61 20.92 -20.03
N GLN A 764 28.63 21.30 -20.80
CA GLN A 764 28.47 22.05 -22.03
C GLN A 764 29.33 21.44 -23.15
N HIS A 765 28.73 21.12 -24.28
CA HIS A 765 29.44 20.64 -25.46
C HIS A 765 30.22 21.79 -26.12
N ARG A 766 31.52 21.58 -26.38
CA ARG A 766 32.45 22.61 -26.90
C ARG A 766 33.23 22.09 -28.14
N PRO A 767 32.55 21.74 -29.25
CA PRO A 767 33.20 21.16 -30.43
C PRO A 767 34.23 22.09 -31.08
N GLU A 768 34.10 23.40 -30.91
CA GLU A 768 35.01 24.42 -31.45
C GLU A 768 36.41 24.42 -30.79
N LEU A 769 36.58 23.68 -29.68
CA LEU A 769 37.90 23.49 -29.06
C LEU A 769 38.66 22.29 -29.64
N ILE A 770 38.05 21.51 -30.54
CA ILE A 770 38.69 20.37 -31.18
C ILE A 770 39.58 20.86 -32.32
N THR A 771 40.88 21.00 -32.04
CA THR A 771 41.90 21.33 -33.04
C THR A 771 42.53 20.07 -33.66
N PRO A 772 43.15 20.18 -34.85
CA PRO A 772 43.92 19.08 -35.43
C PRO A 772 45.02 18.55 -34.48
N GLU A 773 45.71 19.45 -33.77
CA GLU A 773 46.77 19.13 -32.81
C GLU A 773 46.21 18.35 -31.62
N PHE A 774 45.09 18.79 -31.06
CA PHE A 774 44.43 18.09 -29.96
C PHE A 774 43.94 16.70 -30.38
N SER A 775 43.28 16.62 -31.55
CA SER A 775 42.80 15.35 -32.11
C SER A 775 43.93 14.36 -32.37
N ALA A 776 45.06 14.85 -32.89
CA ALA A 776 46.28 14.07 -33.09
C ALA A 776 46.88 13.59 -31.75
N ALA A 777 46.95 14.47 -30.75
CA ALA A 777 47.50 14.14 -29.43
C ALA A 777 46.67 13.07 -28.69
N ILE A 778 45.33 13.21 -28.69
CA ILE A 778 44.40 12.21 -28.11
C ILE A 778 44.49 10.89 -28.89
N THR A 779 44.50 10.94 -30.22
CA THR A 779 44.59 9.73 -31.04
C THR A 779 45.93 9.03 -30.84
N ALA A 780 47.05 9.76 -30.75
CA ALA A 780 48.36 9.20 -30.46
C ALA A 780 48.41 8.56 -29.07
N PHE A 781 47.75 9.16 -28.08
CA PHE A 781 47.60 8.58 -26.75
C PHE A 781 46.79 7.26 -26.79
N ALA A 782 45.61 7.28 -27.39
CA ALA A 782 44.73 6.12 -27.48
C ALA A 782 45.33 4.97 -28.30
N LYS A 783 46.11 5.28 -29.36
CA LYS A 783 46.80 4.30 -30.22
C LYS A 783 47.84 3.44 -29.50
N ARG A 784 48.42 3.92 -28.39
CA ARG A 784 49.37 3.14 -27.57
C ARG A 784 48.75 1.85 -27.02
N PHE A 785 47.42 1.72 -27.08
CA PHE A 785 46.67 0.57 -26.59
C PHE A 785 46.09 -0.21 -27.77
N PRO A 786 46.71 -1.36 -28.11
CA PRO A 786 46.18 -2.25 -29.14
C PRO A 786 44.73 -2.63 -28.83
N ALA A 787 43.86 -2.67 -29.83
CA ALA A 787 42.44 -3.00 -29.67
C ALA A 787 41.62 -2.06 -28.76
N LEU A 788 42.06 -0.81 -28.52
CA LEU A 788 41.18 0.26 -28.01
C LEU A 788 40.37 0.88 -29.16
N HIS A 789 39.05 0.78 -29.11
CA HIS A 789 38.15 1.23 -30.18
C HIS A 789 37.17 2.33 -29.76
N TYR A 790 36.82 2.38 -28.47
CA TYR A 790 35.92 3.38 -27.92
C TYR A 790 36.39 3.74 -26.51
N ALA A 791 36.52 5.02 -26.19
CA ALA A 791 36.85 5.45 -24.85
C ALA A 791 36.19 6.78 -24.52
N ARG A 792 35.74 6.91 -23.27
CA ARG A 792 35.43 8.19 -22.65
C ARG A 792 36.59 8.53 -21.73
N LEU A 793 37.21 9.68 -21.97
CA LEU A 793 38.39 10.14 -21.25
C LEU A 793 38.05 11.43 -20.53
N ASP A 794 38.23 11.45 -19.21
CA ASP A 794 38.20 12.71 -18.47
C ASP A 794 39.60 13.30 -18.46
N VAL A 795 39.75 14.49 -19.03
CA VAL A 795 41.01 15.22 -19.16
C VAL A 795 40.97 16.51 -18.36
N ARG A 796 42.10 16.86 -17.76
CA ARG A 796 42.31 18.14 -17.09
C ARG A 796 43.40 18.95 -17.75
N VAL A 797 43.16 20.26 -17.82
CA VAL A 797 44.06 21.27 -18.38
C VAL A 797 44.09 22.50 -17.50
N THR A 798 45.23 23.16 -17.36
CA THR A 798 45.32 24.39 -16.56
C THR A 798 44.60 25.57 -17.20
N GLN A 799 44.59 25.64 -18.52
CA GLN A 799 43.91 26.67 -19.31
C GLN A 799 43.40 26.10 -20.64
N GLU A 800 42.39 26.74 -21.22
CA GLU A 800 41.74 26.27 -22.46
C GLU A 800 42.72 26.17 -23.65
N SER A 801 43.72 27.07 -23.73
CA SER A 801 44.73 27.05 -24.79
C SER A 801 45.60 25.79 -24.78
N HIS A 802 45.88 25.21 -23.61
CA HIS A 802 46.67 23.98 -23.50
C HIS A 802 45.94 22.77 -24.10
N LEU A 803 44.61 22.74 -24.02
CA LEU A 803 43.81 21.71 -24.67
C LEU A 803 44.01 21.76 -26.19
N LYS A 804 43.95 22.96 -26.77
CA LYS A 804 44.14 23.20 -28.22
C LYS A 804 45.52 22.78 -28.71
N THR A 805 46.55 22.88 -27.87
CA THR A 805 47.92 22.45 -28.19
C THR A 805 48.20 20.97 -27.85
N GLY A 806 47.20 20.21 -27.41
CA GLY A 806 47.36 18.80 -27.05
C GLY A 806 48.06 18.53 -25.71
N GLN A 807 48.13 19.54 -24.83
CA GLN A 807 48.69 19.44 -23.48
C GLN A 807 47.56 19.18 -22.47
N PHE A 808 47.45 17.94 -22.00
CA PHE A 808 46.40 17.51 -21.07
C PHE A 808 46.88 16.37 -20.17
N VAL A 809 46.18 16.18 -19.04
CA VAL A 809 46.35 15.03 -18.15
C VAL A 809 45.03 14.28 -18.04
N ILE A 810 45.05 12.98 -18.31
CA ILE A 810 43.90 12.09 -18.18
C ILE A 810 43.76 11.64 -16.72
N THR A 811 42.59 11.89 -16.16
CA THR A 811 42.25 11.56 -14.76
C THR A 811 41.34 10.34 -14.63
N GLU A 812 40.55 10.03 -15.66
CA GLU A 812 39.64 8.89 -15.68
C GLU A 812 39.48 8.36 -17.11
N VAL A 813 39.31 7.05 -17.23
CA VAL A 813 39.11 6.34 -18.50
C VAL A 813 37.95 5.37 -18.31
N ASP A 814 36.92 5.51 -19.13
CA ASP A 814 35.81 4.57 -19.20
C ASP A 814 35.73 3.92 -20.60
N GLY A 815 35.23 2.70 -20.63
CA GLY A 815 35.10 1.91 -21.86
C GLY A 815 33.66 1.81 -22.35
N CYS A 816 33.25 0.60 -22.68
CA CYS A 816 32.01 0.35 -23.41
C CYS A 816 30.74 0.79 -22.65
N CYS A 817 29.75 1.28 -23.40
CA CYS A 817 28.46 1.75 -22.86
C CYS A 817 28.55 2.85 -21.79
N SER A 818 29.72 3.49 -21.62
CA SER A 818 29.83 4.74 -20.86
C SER A 818 29.14 5.86 -21.63
N VAL A 819 28.00 6.32 -21.10
CA VAL A 819 27.19 7.34 -21.76
C VAL A 819 27.80 8.71 -21.49
N SER A 820 27.99 9.49 -22.55
CA SER A 820 28.54 10.83 -22.45
C SER A 820 27.66 11.77 -21.62
N SER A 821 28.29 12.65 -20.85
CA SER A 821 27.62 13.75 -20.15
C SER A 821 27.00 14.78 -21.11
N LEU A 822 27.24 14.67 -22.42
CA LEU A 822 26.55 15.43 -23.47
C LEU A 822 25.02 15.30 -23.38
N LEU A 823 24.51 14.17 -22.91
CA LEU A 823 23.07 13.97 -22.67
C LEU A 823 22.49 14.94 -21.63
N ARG A 824 23.35 15.51 -20.78
CA ARG A 824 23.02 16.48 -19.74
C ARG A 824 23.28 17.94 -20.13
N ASP A 825 23.70 18.19 -21.38
CA ASP A 825 23.87 19.54 -21.88
C ASP A 825 22.51 20.21 -22.14
N GLY A 826 22.21 21.26 -21.36
CA GLY A 826 20.98 22.03 -21.48
C GLY A 826 20.94 23.00 -22.67
N SER A 827 22.08 23.23 -23.34
CA SER A 827 22.17 24.09 -24.53
C SER A 827 21.80 23.36 -25.83
N LEU A 828 21.80 22.02 -25.81
CA LEU A 828 21.46 21.20 -26.96
C LEU A 828 19.97 20.85 -26.98
N LEU A 829 19.39 20.82 -28.17
CA LEU A 829 18.08 20.22 -28.37
C LEU A 829 18.14 18.73 -28.03
N PHE A 830 17.15 18.24 -27.29
CA PHE A 830 17.04 16.85 -26.86
C PHE A 830 17.33 15.82 -27.97
N ARG A 831 16.75 16.03 -29.17
CA ARG A 831 16.96 15.16 -30.33
C ARG A 831 18.43 15.09 -30.78
N ARG A 832 19.17 16.20 -30.70
CA ARG A 832 20.59 16.25 -31.08
C ARG A 832 21.45 15.49 -30.09
N SER A 833 21.20 15.67 -28.79
CA SER A 833 21.92 14.94 -27.75
C SER A 833 21.75 13.44 -27.88
N TYR A 834 20.51 12.96 -28.08
CA TYR A 834 20.29 11.54 -28.31
C TYR A 834 20.96 11.06 -29.60
N ARG A 835 20.83 11.79 -30.71
CA ARG A 835 21.49 11.40 -31.97
C ARG A 835 22.98 11.13 -31.79
N ALA A 836 23.68 12.02 -31.08
CA ALA A 836 25.10 11.85 -30.76
C ALA A 836 25.36 10.62 -29.87
N ILE A 837 24.54 10.39 -28.83
CA ILE A 837 24.66 9.18 -27.99
C ILE A 837 24.42 7.90 -28.79
N TRP A 838 23.41 7.88 -29.68
CA TRP A 838 23.13 6.72 -30.53
C TRP A 838 24.28 6.41 -31.49
N GLU A 839 24.94 7.44 -32.02
CA GLU A 839 26.14 7.30 -32.86
C GLU A 839 27.32 6.73 -32.06
N GLN A 840 27.58 7.27 -30.86
CA GLN A 840 28.60 6.75 -29.93
C GLN A 840 28.38 5.27 -29.59
N LEU A 841 27.15 4.89 -29.26
CA LEU A 841 26.78 3.49 -28.98
C LEU A 841 26.90 2.59 -30.20
N GLY A 842 26.52 3.10 -31.38
CA GLY A 842 26.68 2.40 -32.65
C GLY A 842 28.13 2.00 -32.89
N VAL A 843 29.05 2.96 -32.81
CA VAL A 843 30.49 2.71 -32.99
C VAL A 843 31.03 1.72 -31.95
N CYS A 844 30.63 1.86 -30.68
CA CYS A 844 31.03 0.94 -29.62
C CYS A 844 30.55 -0.50 -29.89
N ILE A 845 29.29 -0.68 -30.29
CA ILE A 845 28.70 -2.01 -30.54
C ILE A 845 29.26 -2.64 -31.82
N GLU A 846 29.47 -1.84 -32.87
CA GLU A 846 30.11 -2.28 -34.11
C GLU A 846 31.54 -2.78 -33.87
N ALA A 847 32.32 -2.07 -33.04
CA ALA A 847 33.65 -2.50 -32.64
C ALA A 847 33.62 -3.84 -31.89
N GLY A 848 32.69 -3.98 -30.95
CA GLY A 848 32.51 -5.22 -30.21
C GLY A 848 32.08 -6.40 -31.08
N ALA A 849 31.14 -6.17 -32.01
CA ALA A 849 30.72 -7.17 -32.98
C ALA A 849 31.86 -7.59 -33.93
N HIS A 850 32.74 -6.66 -34.32
CA HIS A 850 33.94 -6.98 -35.08
C HIS A 850 34.89 -7.87 -34.28
N ASN A 851 35.16 -7.54 -33.01
CA ASN A 851 36.06 -8.32 -32.16
C ASN A 851 35.53 -9.74 -31.89
N LEU A 852 34.21 -9.91 -31.73
CA LEU A 852 33.60 -11.23 -31.62
C LEU A 852 33.82 -12.09 -32.87
N LYS A 853 33.79 -11.49 -34.08
CA LYS A 853 34.13 -12.19 -35.33
C LYS A 853 35.61 -12.62 -35.38
N GLN A 854 36.50 -11.88 -34.71
CA GLN A 854 37.91 -12.21 -34.55
C GLN A 854 38.18 -13.21 -33.41
N LYS A 855 37.15 -13.93 -32.95
CA LYS A 855 37.21 -14.94 -31.87
C LYS A 855 37.62 -14.41 -30.49
N VAL A 856 37.40 -13.12 -30.21
CA VAL A 856 37.42 -12.64 -28.81
C VAL A 856 36.32 -13.35 -28.02
N ARG A 857 36.65 -13.84 -26.82
CA ARG A 857 35.71 -14.61 -25.99
C ARG A 857 34.54 -13.71 -25.55
N PRO A 858 33.26 -14.10 -25.80
CA PRO A 858 32.12 -13.31 -25.37
C PRO A 858 31.99 -13.30 -23.85
N VAL A 859 31.45 -12.19 -23.34
CA VAL A 859 31.15 -12.05 -21.91
C VAL A 859 29.81 -12.70 -21.60
N PRO A 860 29.73 -13.55 -20.57
CA PRO A 860 28.47 -14.06 -20.05
C PRO A 860 27.55 -12.95 -19.52
N ILE A 861 26.24 -13.09 -19.69
CA ILE A 861 25.26 -12.07 -19.26
C ILE A 861 25.21 -11.94 -17.74
N ASP A 862 25.36 -13.05 -17.01
CA ASP A 862 25.41 -13.10 -15.55
C ASP A 862 26.60 -12.30 -14.99
N GLU A 863 27.76 -12.38 -15.64
CA GLU A 863 28.94 -11.58 -15.27
C GLU A 863 28.66 -10.07 -15.43
N LEU A 864 28.00 -9.65 -16.52
CA LEU A 864 27.61 -8.26 -16.75
C LEU A 864 26.58 -7.76 -15.74
N LEU A 865 25.58 -8.58 -15.41
CA LEU A 865 24.56 -8.24 -14.42
C LEU A 865 25.15 -8.12 -13.00
N ALA A 866 26.08 -9.01 -12.64
CA ALA A 866 26.76 -8.94 -11.35
C ALA A 866 27.58 -7.64 -11.21
N ARG A 867 28.34 -7.27 -12.25
CA ARG A 867 29.14 -6.03 -12.29
C ARG A 867 28.27 -4.78 -12.28
N TRP A 868 27.15 -4.78 -13.01
CA TRP A 868 26.20 -3.69 -13.00
C TRP A 868 25.53 -3.50 -11.62
N SER A 869 25.14 -4.60 -10.97
CA SER A 869 24.57 -4.56 -9.61
C SER A 869 25.56 -4.02 -8.59
N GLN A 870 26.85 -4.38 -8.70
CA GLN A 870 27.91 -3.86 -7.83
C GLN A 870 28.08 -2.34 -7.99
N ALA A 871 28.01 -1.82 -9.23
CA ALA A 871 28.12 -0.39 -9.51
C ALA A 871 26.89 0.43 -9.06
N GLN A 872 25.69 -0.15 -9.08
CA GLN A 872 24.44 0.54 -8.68
C GLN A 872 24.28 0.71 -7.17
N GLY A 873 24.97 -0.07 -6.34
CA GLY A 873 24.78 -0.08 -4.88
C GLY A 873 25.17 1.21 -4.13
N ARG A 874 25.69 2.24 -4.81
CA ARG A 874 26.25 3.46 -4.19
C ARG A 874 25.72 4.79 -4.75
N THR A 875 24.55 4.81 -5.37
CA THR A 875 23.98 6.07 -5.91
C THR A 875 23.68 7.13 -4.85
N ASP A 876 23.60 6.74 -3.58
CA ASP A 876 23.10 7.59 -2.49
C ASP A 876 24.22 8.21 -1.63
N GLU A 877 25.49 7.88 -1.89
CA GLU A 877 26.65 8.39 -1.15
C GLU A 877 27.34 9.55 -1.89
N PHE A 878 27.04 10.78 -1.49
CA PHE A 878 27.66 11.98 -2.03
C PHE A 878 29.19 12.03 -1.77
N ALA A 879 29.92 12.78 -2.60
CA ALA A 879 31.26 13.23 -2.24
C ALA A 879 31.17 14.11 -0.99
N ILE A 880 31.93 13.78 0.05
CA ILE A 880 31.94 14.52 1.32
C ILE A 880 33.30 15.18 1.43
N THR A 881 33.34 16.50 1.42
CA THR A 881 34.46 17.27 1.99
C THR A 881 34.28 17.27 3.52
N GLU A 882 35.38 17.24 4.28
CA GLU A 882 35.29 17.31 5.75
C GLU A 882 34.78 18.68 6.24
N ASP A 883 35.08 19.72 5.47
CA ASP A 883 34.44 21.04 5.54
C ASP A 883 32.97 20.88 5.11
#